data_AF-A0A2M7ZN32-F1
#
_entry.id   AF-A0A2M7ZN32-F1
#
_cell.length_a   1.000
_cell.length_b   1.000
_cell.length_c   1.000
_cell.angle_alpha   90.00
_cell.angle_beta   90.00
_cell.angle_gamma   90.00
#
_symmetry.space_group_name_H-M   'P 1'
#
loop_
_entity.id
_entity.type
_entity.pdbx_description
1 polymer ?
#
loop_
_entity_poly.entity_id
_entity_poly.type
_entity_poly.pdbx_seq_one_letter_code
_entity_poly.pdbx_strand_id
1 'polypeptide(L)'
;MWSYKMKSLSWLLFLILLVNTNLFAHKEWVHQYVVKQAYYFLENQVGAEITDFKNHVGLDYYGKGNDADPWSTGYVGVGAWREDLEDIIFGYGGLGNNWNPSVSHFWDGDCGDNCLTPIFLSGDAENAYYKARIMLFGGHRFLFSKTAIDPNLGVILGRFYSYNSLVEFFKTGNCYYEGYVSFGGIAYYNDPVPITMDITVARSTAYQILGRVAHLLADMGVPAHVHNDMHPCDLFDPDYYELYMGGNSAQECDAEQTSFPAQNWTYLTALSQGSLIPIQDNNYNTIRYYFYSLNQLTDHFPSGPGSITIPGDHDLSNGSYQFLLDRYQALGNPPSSINVTAIANETFNYTIRVTASLFHWFCTETGLISKITVANNFNLGTIKFGINSTPQEKTSPYTVGVMNGQQVRLEAQNQLFEDINRIWNSSGVTNSWSNWLKLPSGASIPNAIPGANNYNYSFNVSTNDHNSKYIADLKKRFDITRNDQTEFDGNFTTIAAQIVEQNSDYISAPLQQTINNNSYNFAGWVGWNQSSASVYITPTQNTTYSTLYKIPHKSNYANAFSNNSQRKFVRTPDGTFHLVYESMGCTWYERSTDNGVSWQIMNNGKPLRDNSQNPAIAYQGNTVFIAVQFSTGFKFYWFNNAGGFEAADSVINPGGEVIDYQSDVSPAIEIKSDRLLIVYRNNGLKYNFYQWYPSGNGDISFLEDGLILNSDANSITPTLAVNKNTSDYNFHLAWGQGDNIIRYQKITSSDGIRLEQSSSCYKANLAANDGYTKNYTPTLVVLGDDLARASWIGERNTITDEESINEKRVVFRGVKCDNTSFSFWNFGYDVRSATIQKSNDNANYFIIWNEENNATKATNNTTLSVIKNLSTAGHNVQVCNGATKSDMYGMVFNSASLPYTFNKTNNIQSYFENPSKEQYGNAVYAGRDGTVNKDAANIYYTVGDVLVDGSIINFKEITETTEINSNEDVKRYLETEPFDLNDNSSFLYSVQYGLTENPGGIFNSAEFINFKVKLVDAETNAVISVFDDVNYNANNLLPYNSIQYSVNTNGIGNRTVILMLDIEDNFDAVYSVTSKFSDAEILPKAVRKEVGLGENFNVTEYDLSQNYPNPFNPSTTIRYQIPEDGMVTLMVYDILGREVKTLVNDFKTKGRYEVTFDASRLASGLYIYEITSGSYKASKKMTLIK
;
A
#
# COMPACT_ATOMS: atom_id res chain seq x y z
N MET A 1 108.92 43.30 16.49
CA MET A 1 108.35 43.86 17.74
C MET A 1 106.82 44.02 17.62
N TRP A 2 106.11 42.91 17.34
CA TRP A 2 104.69 42.68 17.65
C TRP A 2 104.55 41.21 18.10
N SER A 3 105.48 40.82 18.97
CA SER A 3 105.69 39.48 19.54
C SER A 3 105.31 39.44 21.03
N TYR A 4 104.32 40.23 21.45
CA TYR A 4 103.97 40.39 22.88
C TYR A 4 102.45 40.50 23.17
N LYS A 5 101.58 39.99 22.29
CA LYS A 5 100.12 39.89 22.56
C LYS A 5 99.46 38.53 22.27
N MET A 6 100.22 37.47 21.97
CA MET A 6 99.71 36.08 21.85
C MET A 6 100.37 35.10 22.84
N LYS A 7 100.83 35.58 23.99
CA LYS A 7 101.35 34.72 25.08
C LYS A 7 100.39 34.56 26.26
N SER A 8 99.27 35.28 26.28
CA SER A 8 98.17 35.08 27.23
C SER A 8 96.95 34.37 26.62
N LEU A 9 96.81 34.32 25.29
CA LEU A 9 95.78 33.49 24.63
C LEU A 9 96.25 32.05 24.45
N SER A 10 97.55 31.83 24.25
CA SER A 10 98.12 30.50 24.09
C SER A 10 98.10 29.70 25.39
N TRP A 11 98.22 30.30 26.58
CA TRP A 11 98.05 29.55 27.84
C TRP A 11 96.59 29.24 28.18
N LEU A 12 95.62 30.02 27.69
CA LEU A 12 94.19 29.69 27.82
C LEU A 12 93.81 28.58 26.81
N LEU A 13 94.27 28.67 25.56
CA LEU A 13 94.08 27.62 24.54
C LEU A 13 94.85 26.34 24.85
N PHE A 14 96.04 26.40 25.48
CA PHE A 14 96.82 25.22 25.86
C PHE A 14 96.30 24.56 27.14
N LEU A 15 95.61 25.30 28.04
CA LEU A 15 94.84 24.68 29.13
C LEU A 15 93.52 24.09 28.63
N ILE A 16 92.85 24.71 27.65
CA ILE A 16 91.63 24.18 27.02
C ILE A 16 91.93 22.94 26.14
N LEU A 17 93.13 22.85 25.55
CA LEU A 17 93.62 21.66 24.82
C LEU A 17 94.12 20.52 25.74
N LEU A 18 94.24 20.75 27.05
CA LEU A 18 94.73 19.76 28.03
C LEU A 18 93.64 19.21 28.96
N VAL A 19 92.40 19.69 28.85
CA VAL A 19 91.28 18.94 29.42
C VAL A 19 90.86 17.94 28.35
N ASN A 20 91.41 16.72 28.45
CA ASN A 20 90.68 15.51 28.03
C ASN A 20 89.43 15.42 28.91
N THR A 21 88.46 16.33 28.74
CA THR A 21 87.10 16.06 29.17
C THR A 21 86.59 15.01 28.21
N ASN A 22 86.80 13.77 28.63
CA ASN A 22 85.82 12.74 28.42
C ASN A 22 84.44 13.38 28.69
N LEU A 23 83.71 13.71 27.63
CA LEU A 23 82.30 14.07 27.68
C LEU A 23 81.53 12.75 27.60
N PHE A 24 81.86 11.79 28.47
CA PHE A 24 81.28 10.46 28.45
C PHE A 24 80.11 10.42 29.43
N ALA A 25 78.89 10.23 28.95
CA ALA A 25 77.80 9.75 29.79
C ALA A 25 77.15 8.46 29.24
N HIS A 26 77.50 8.02 28.03
CA HIS A 26 76.76 6.95 27.37
C HIS A 26 77.11 5.55 27.89
N LYS A 27 76.07 4.76 28.19
CA LYS A 27 76.19 3.36 28.61
C LYS A 27 75.71 2.45 27.49
N GLU A 28 76.62 2.13 26.57
CA GLU A 28 76.32 1.48 25.28
C GLU A 28 75.57 0.13 25.43
N TRP A 29 75.79 -0.57 26.55
CA TRP A 29 75.13 -1.83 26.87
C TRP A 29 73.66 -1.68 27.31
N VAL A 30 73.24 -0.50 27.79
CA VAL A 30 71.82 -0.20 28.11
C VAL A 30 71.01 -0.18 26.81
N HIS A 31 71.52 0.45 25.76
CA HIS A 31 70.86 0.51 24.45
C HIS A 31 70.77 -0.88 23.80
N GLN A 32 71.82 -1.71 23.92
CA GLN A 32 71.76 -3.12 23.51
C GLN A 32 70.68 -3.90 24.30
N TYR A 33 70.55 -3.63 25.59
CA TYR A 33 69.52 -4.24 26.42
C TYR A 33 68.11 -3.81 26.00
N VAL A 34 67.90 -2.52 25.69
CA VAL A 34 66.63 -2.00 25.15
C VAL A 34 66.26 -2.70 23.85
N VAL A 35 67.20 -2.84 22.90
CA VAL A 35 66.99 -3.59 21.63
C VAL A 35 66.54 -5.02 21.90
N LYS A 36 67.18 -5.72 22.84
CA LYS A 36 66.83 -7.09 23.23
C LYS A 36 65.42 -7.18 23.82
N GLN A 37 65.07 -6.30 24.77
CA GLN A 37 63.73 -6.29 25.38
C GLN A 37 62.65 -5.91 24.36
N ALA A 38 62.93 -4.96 23.47
CA ALA A 38 62.02 -4.55 22.41
C ALA A 38 61.72 -5.69 21.41
N TYR A 39 62.71 -6.52 21.09
CA TYR A 39 62.48 -7.71 20.27
C TYR A 39 61.57 -8.73 20.96
N TYR A 40 61.83 -9.07 22.23
CA TYR A 40 60.98 -10.02 22.97
C TYR A 40 59.55 -9.48 23.15
N PHE A 41 59.41 -8.17 23.36
CA PHE A 41 58.11 -7.52 23.36
C PHE A 41 57.40 -7.72 22.02
N LEU A 42 58.07 -7.46 20.89
CA LEU A 42 57.52 -7.64 19.56
C LEU A 42 57.12 -9.09 19.28
N GLU A 43 57.99 -10.06 19.57
CA GLU A 43 57.74 -11.49 19.37
C GLU A 43 56.49 -11.94 20.16
N ASN A 44 56.34 -11.46 21.39
CA ASN A 44 55.15 -11.73 22.20
C ASN A 44 53.88 -11.12 21.58
N GLN A 45 53.94 -9.87 21.12
CA GLN A 45 52.79 -9.15 20.53
C GLN A 45 52.35 -9.74 19.18
N VAL A 46 53.30 -10.21 18.38
CA VAL A 46 53.03 -10.88 17.08
C VAL A 46 52.62 -12.35 17.29
N GLY A 47 53.00 -12.95 18.42
CA GLY A 47 52.63 -14.31 18.80
C GLY A 47 53.39 -15.41 18.04
N ALA A 48 54.44 -15.08 17.29
CA ALA A 48 55.43 -16.03 16.83
C ALA A 48 56.76 -15.36 16.42
N GLU A 49 57.74 -16.20 16.16
CA GLU A 49 59.10 -15.82 15.81
C GLU A 49 59.20 -15.17 14.42
N ILE A 50 59.77 -13.97 14.35
CA ILE A 50 60.17 -13.32 13.08
C ILE A 50 61.60 -13.78 12.75
N THR A 51 61.76 -14.99 12.20
CA THR A 51 63.08 -15.68 12.09
C THR A 51 64.19 -14.85 11.44
N ASP A 52 63.92 -14.18 10.32
CA ASP A 52 64.93 -13.32 9.66
C ASP A 52 65.38 -12.18 10.58
N PHE A 53 64.44 -11.54 11.28
CA PHE A 53 64.74 -10.46 12.21
C PHE A 53 65.48 -10.97 13.47
N LYS A 54 65.01 -12.09 14.05
CA LYS A 54 65.64 -12.75 15.21
C LYS A 54 67.12 -12.97 15.02
N ASN A 55 67.47 -13.52 13.86
CA ASN A 55 68.85 -13.86 13.50
C ASN A 55 69.76 -12.62 13.44
N HIS A 56 69.18 -11.42 13.34
CA HIS A 56 69.90 -10.16 13.27
C HIS A 56 69.70 -9.26 14.51
N VAL A 57 68.95 -9.67 15.53
CA VAL A 57 68.83 -8.83 16.75
C VAL A 57 70.13 -8.86 17.57
N GLY A 58 70.82 -10.01 17.59
CA GLY A 58 72.03 -10.21 18.41
C GLY A 58 71.72 -10.50 19.88
N LEU A 59 70.72 -11.34 20.17
CA LEU A 59 70.17 -11.57 21.53
C LEU A 59 71.19 -11.99 22.59
N ASP A 60 72.26 -12.67 22.20
CA ASP A 60 73.32 -13.16 23.09
C ASP A 60 74.66 -12.41 22.90
N TYR A 61 74.67 -11.36 22.07
CA TYR A 61 75.87 -10.61 21.74
C TYR A 61 75.86 -9.25 22.44
N TYR A 62 76.90 -8.98 23.25
CA TYR A 62 77.18 -7.65 23.81
C TYR A 62 78.52 -7.13 23.30
N GLY A 63 78.57 -5.84 22.95
CA GLY A 63 79.78 -5.14 22.49
C GLY A 63 79.70 -4.54 21.09
N LYS A 64 80.83 -3.97 20.65
CA LYS A 64 80.96 -3.16 19.42
C LYS A 64 81.26 -3.91 18.11
N GLY A 65 81.43 -5.23 18.10
CA GLY A 65 81.86 -5.94 16.88
C GLY A 65 83.34 -5.72 16.52
N ASN A 66 83.67 -5.91 15.23
CA ASN A 66 85.05 -5.83 14.73
C ASN A 66 85.44 -4.38 14.37
N ASP A 67 86.50 -3.85 14.99
CA ASP A 67 87.01 -2.48 14.72
C ASP A 67 87.44 -2.25 13.26
N ALA A 68 87.81 -3.30 12.52
CA ALA A 68 88.24 -3.18 11.12
C ALA A 68 87.09 -3.08 10.11
N ASP A 69 85.91 -3.63 10.45
CA ASP A 69 84.71 -3.57 9.60
C ASP A 69 83.46 -3.36 10.46
N PRO A 70 82.94 -2.12 10.52
CA PRO A 70 81.79 -1.75 11.34
C PRO A 70 80.54 -2.56 11.07
N TRP A 71 80.40 -3.09 9.86
CA TRP A 71 79.16 -3.65 9.36
C TRP A 71 79.15 -5.17 9.32
N SER A 72 80.24 -5.81 9.75
CA SER A 72 80.48 -7.25 9.61
C SER A 72 79.55 -8.14 10.45
N THR A 73 78.88 -7.60 11.47
CA THR A 73 78.07 -8.41 12.40
C THR A 73 76.62 -8.58 11.96
N GLY A 74 76.06 -7.59 11.26
CA GLY A 74 74.66 -7.59 10.87
C GLY A 74 73.67 -7.39 12.03
N TYR A 75 74.13 -7.15 13.26
CA TYR A 75 73.26 -7.14 14.44
C TYR A 75 72.70 -5.77 14.78
N VAL A 76 71.40 -5.69 15.04
CA VAL A 76 70.69 -4.50 15.55
C VAL A 76 71.33 -4.02 16.86
N GLY A 77 71.62 -4.94 17.79
CA GLY A 77 72.31 -4.58 19.04
C GLY A 77 73.70 -3.97 18.80
N VAL A 78 74.47 -4.47 17.83
CA VAL A 78 75.79 -3.89 17.50
C VAL A 78 75.65 -2.50 16.89
N GLY A 79 74.64 -2.31 16.05
CA GLY A 79 74.27 -1.01 15.53
C GLY A 79 74.01 0.00 16.65
N ALA A 80 73.22 -0.39 17.65
CA ALA A 80 72.93 0.46 18.80
C ALA A 80 74.21 0.87 19.54
N TRP A 81 75.06 -0.10 19.89
CA TRP A 81 76.33 0.19 20.57
C TRP A 81 77.24 1.13 19.78
N ARG A 82 77.35 0.94 18.47
CA ARG A 82 78.27 1.70 17.63
C ARG A 82 77.83 3.14 17.39
N GLU A 83 76.59 3.49 17.67
CA GLU A 83 76.09 4.85 17.44
C GLU A 83 76.78 5.88 18.35
N ASP A 84 77.19 5.48 19.56
CA ASP A 84 78.02 6.28 20.47
C ASP A 84 79.46 6.43 19.99
N LEU A 85 79.97 5.48 19.21
CA LEU A 85 81.37 5.42 18.78
C LEU A 85 81.62 6.08 17.42
N GLU A 86 80.61 6.10 16.55
CA GLU A 86 80.76 6.47 15.14
C GLU A 86 79.55 7.25 14.65
N ASP A 87 79.73 8.54 14.35
CA ASP A 87 78.75 9.30 13.58
C ASP A 87 78.93 9.01 12.09
N ILE A 88 78.07 8.13 11.57
CA ILE A 88 78.13 7.72 10.17
C ILE A 88 77.50 8.72 9.20
N ILE A 89 76.72 9.71 9.67
CA ILE A 89 75.94 10.63 8.82
C ILE A 89 76.66 11.97 8.65
N PHE A 90 76.98 12.64 9.75
CA PHE A 90 77.56 13.99 9.75
C PHE A 90 79.08 13.96 9.87
N GLY A 91 79.66 12.81 10.24
CA GLY A 91 81.11 12.66 10.37
C GLY A 91 81.71 13.42 11.55
N TYR A 92 80.90 13.76 12.57
CA TYR A 92 81.38 14.23 13.86
C TYR A 92 82.31 13.17 14.48
N GLY A 93 83.54 13.58 14.83
CA GLY A 93 84.61 12.65 15.24
C GLY A 93 85.45 12.07 14.09
N GLY A 94 85.74 12.88 13.06
CA GLY A 94 86.47 12.52 11.84
C GLY A 94 87.75 11.68 12.02
N LEU A 95 88.28 11.19 10.89
CA LEU A 95 89.37 10.19 10.75
C LEU A 95 90.71 10.54 11.46
N GLY A 96 90.70 10.57 12.79
CA GLY A 96 91.87 10.75 13.65
C GLY A 96 91.78 11.77 14.79
N ASN A 97 90.61 12.31 15.20
CA ASN A 97 90.56 13.30 16.30
C ASN A 97 89.35 13.14 17.27
N ASN A 98 89.65 13.34 18.57
CA ASN A 98 88.77 13.26 19.75
C ASN A 98 87.61 14.29 19.80
N TRP A 99 86.71 14.32 18.81
CA TRP A 99 85.47 15.10 18.90
C TRP A 99 84.25 14.16 18.88
N ASN A 100 83.29 14.41 19.77
CA ASN A 100 82.38 13.40 20.31
C ASN A 100 81.16 13.14 19.39
N PRO A 101 80.88 11.90 18.93
CA PRO A 101 79.69 11.55 18.14
C PRO A 101 78.35 11.89 18.81
N SER A 102 78.35 11.96 20.15
CA SER A 102 77.19 12.22 21.01
C SER A 102 76.54 13.58 20.81
N VAL A 103 77.21 14.55 20.19
CA VAL A 103 76.63 15.89 19.97
C VAL A 103 75.37 15.89 19.08
N SER A 104 75.15 14.79 18.34
CA SER A 104 73.98 14.59 17.48
C SER A 104 72.90 13.69 18.10
N HIS A 105 73.04 13.31 19.38
CA HIS A 105 72.13 12.40 20.11
C HIS A 105 71.02 13.13 20.86
N PHE A 106 71.09 14.45 20.91
CA PHE A 106 70.10 15.29 21.55
C PHE A 106 69.03 15.73 20.57
N TRP A 107 67.82 15.95 21.07
CA TRP A 107 66.76 16.62 20.34
C TRP A 107 65.74 17.18 21.32
N ASP A 108 65.59 18.50 21.32
CA ASP A 108 64.47 19.17 21.96
C ASP A 108 63.29 19.20 20.96
N GLY A 109 62.22 18.50 21.31
CA GLY A 109 61.04 18.37 20.46
C GLY A 109 60.20 19.64 20.39
N ASP A 110 60.28 20.51 21.40
CA ASP A 110 59.49 21.73 21.54
C ASP A 110 60.02 22.86 20.65
N CYS A 111 61.31 22.85 20.33
CA CYS A 111 61.88 23.73 19.30
C CYS A 111 61.68 23.22 17.84
N GLY A 112 61.06 22.06 17.67
CA GLY A 112 60.63 21.50 16.38
C GLY A 112 61.63 20.59 15.66
N ASP A 113 61.16 19.97 14.57
CA ASP A 113 61.87 18.91 13.83
C ASP A 113 63.28 19.28 13.32
N ASN A 114 63.53 20.55 13.00
CA ASN A 114 64.81 21.05 12.47
C ASN A 114 65.64 21.80 13.51
N CYS A 115 65.28 21.67 14.80
CA CYS A 115 66.01 22.34 15.86
C CYS A 115 67.46 21.85 15.90
N LEU A 116 68.41 22.78 16.01
CA LEU A 116 69.81 22.43 16.12
C LEU A 116 70.19 22.29 17.59
N THR A 117 71.01 21.29 17.89
CA THR A 117 71.57 21.05 19.22
C THR A 117 72.69 22.05 19.49
N PRO A 118 72.59 22.93 20.50
CA PRO A 118 73.64 23.89 20.81
C PRO A 118 74.86 23.19 21.42
N ILE A 119 76.04 23.30 20.78
CA ILE A 119 77.31 22.81 21.33
C ILE A 119 78.11 23.96 21.93
N PHE A 120 78.40 23.90 23.23
CA PHE A 120 79.34 24.82 23.85
C PHE A 120 80.72 24.66 23.21
N LEU A 121 81.18 25.75 22.56
CA LEU A 121 82.53 25.97 21.98
C LEU A 121 82.72 25.68 20.48
N SER A 122 81.73 25.21 19.70
CA SER A 122 81.90 24.94 18.25
C SER A 122 80.78 25.33 17.29
N GLY A 123 79.65 25.85 17.78
CA GLY A 123 78.46 26.13 16.95
C GLY A 123 77.44 25.00 16.99
N ASP A 124 76.27 25.22 16.39
CA ASP A 124 75.11 24.31 16.49
C ASP A 124 75.30 23.05 15.62
N ALA A 125 74.79 21.90 16.07
CA ALA A 125 74.81 20.62 15.35
C ALA A 125 73.41 20.08 15.06
N GLU A 126 73.30 19.14 14.11
CA GLU A 126 72.02 18.49 13.80
C GLU A 126 71.54 17.56 14.93
N ASN A 127 70.22 17.44 15.07
CA ASN A 127 69.57 16.68 16.14
C ASN A 127 69.38 15.18 15.83
N ALA A 128 69.08 14.41 16.88
CA ALA A 128 68.91 12.95 16.83
C ALA A 128 67.76 12.49 15.92
N TYR A 129 66.61 13.18 15.94
CA TYR A 129 65.47 12.84 15.11
C TYR A 129 65.77 13.06 13.61
N TYR A 130 66.42 14.16 13.26
CA TYR A 130 66.85 14.46 11.90
C TYR A 130 67.83 13.40 11.39
N LYS A 131 68.77 12.97 12.24
CA LYS A 131 69.71 11.88 11.96
C LYS A 131 68.99 10.53 11.73
N ALA A 132 68.07 10.17 12.62
CA ALA A 132 67.26 8.96 12.48
C ALA A 132 66.37 8.98 11.21
N ARG A 133 65.80 10.13 10.88
CA ARG A 133 65.01 10.32 9.65
C ARG A 133 65.83 10.04 8.40
N ILE A 134 67.08 10.50 8.37
CA ILE A 134 68.01 10.24 7.27
C ILE A 134 68.33 8.75 7.18
N MET A 135 68.61 8.10 8.31
CA MET A 135 68.89 6.66 8.36
C MET A 135 67.71 5.79 7.89
N LEU A 136 66.46 6.24 8.04
CA LEU A 136 65.28 5.47 7.62
C LEU A 136 64.79 5.82 6.21
N PHE A 137 64.84 7.09 5.84
CA PHE A 137 64.24 7.61 4.60
C PHE A 137 65.27 8.16 3.60
N GLY A 138 66.56 7.93 3.85
CA GLY A 138 67.62 8.24 2.90
C GLY A 138 67.93 9.72 2.76
N GLY A 139 68.64 10.06 1.67
CA GLY A 139 68.92 11.44 1.27
C GLY A 139 70.26 12.02 1.71
N HIS A 140 71.09 11.27 2.46
CA HIS A 140 72.48 11.64 2.75
C HIS A 140 73.43 10.45 2.62
N ARG A 141 74.72 10.77 2.56
CA ARG A 141 75.84 9.83 2.51
C ARG A 141 76.09 9.28 3.91
N PHE A 142 76.33 7.99 4.02
CA PHE A 142 76.84 7.39 5.24
C PHE A 142 78.16 6.66 5.00
N LEU A 143 79.07 6.74 5.98
CA LEU A 143 80.39 6.14 5.88
C LEU A 143 80.30 4.61 6.06
N PHE A 144 80.76 3.85 5.06
CA PHE A 144 80.65 2.39 5.07
C PHE A 144 81.97 1.71 5.45
N SER A 145 83.14 2.19 5.02
CA SER A 145 84.41 1.64 5.53
C SER A 145 85.56 2.65 5.54
N LYS A 146 86.45 2.51 6.53
CA LYS A 146 87.73 3.24 6.63
C LYS A 146 88.78 2.45 5.85
N THR A 147 89.32 2.96 4.74
CA THR A 147 90.40 2.25 4.01
C THR A 147 91.66 3.11 3.93
N ALA A 148 92.72 2.63 4.60
CA ALA A 148 94.15 3.01 4.52
C ALA A 148 94.50 4.52 4.51
N ILE A 149 95.14 4.97 5.59
CA ILE A 149 95.95 6.20 5.62
C ILE A 149 97.31 5.86 4.98
N ASP A 150 97.71 6.52 3.89
CA ASP A 150 99.14 6.56 3.51
C ASP A 150 99.77 7.79 4.20
N PRO A 151 100.52 7.60 5.29
CA PRO A 151 101.10 8.71 6.04
C PRO A 151 102.13 9.53 5.25
N ASN A 152 102.59 9.06 4.09
CA ASN A 152 103.57 9.78 3.27
C ASN A 152 102.95 10.75 2.25
N LEU A 153 101.65 10.63 1.95
CA LEU A 153 101.00 11.40 0.89
C LEU A 153 99.93 12.39 1.38
N GLY A 154 99.49 12.31 2.64
CA GLY A 154 98.43 13.19 3.15
C GLY A 154 97.07 13.01 2.44
N VAL A 155 96.84 11.83 1.86
CA VAL A 155 95.61 11.44 1.14
C VAL A 155 94.76 10.55 2.03
N ILE A 156 93.47 10.86 2.17
CA ILE A 156 92.48 9.99 2.82
C ILE A 156 91.55 9.39 1.76
N LEU A 157 91.37 8.06 1.76
CA LEU A 157 90.43 7.34 0.89
C LEU A 157 89.27 6.75 1.70
N GLY A 158 88.03 6.94 1.23
CA GLY A 158 86.82 6.48 1.92
C GLY A 158 85.76 5.99 0.95
N ARG A 159 84.85 5.13 1.45
CA ARG A 159 83.68 4.64 0.70
C ARG A 159 82.40 5.10 1.38
N PHE A 160 81.62 5.90 0.67
CA PHE A 160 80.29 6.32 1.10
C PHE A 160 79.22 5.59 0.33
N TYR A 161 78.12 5.31 1.02
CA TYR A 161 76.91 4.77 0.41
C TYR A 161 75.74 5.69 0.77
N SER A 162 74.72 5.70 -0.07
CA SER A 162 73.43 6.33 0.25
C SER A 162 72.30 5.49 -0.33
N TYR A 163 71.09 5.65 0.18
CA TYR A 163 69.89 4.99 -0.32
C TYR A 163 68.71 5.97 -0.24
N ASN A 164 67.61 5.66 -0.94
CA ASN A 164 66.39 6.45 -0.91
C ASN A 164 65.44 6.05 0.23
N SER A 165 65.55 4.82 0.72
CA SER A 165 64.76 4.31 1.84
C SER A 165 65.44 3.07 2.40
N LEU A 166 65.51 2.95 3.72
CA LEU A 166 66.05 1.76 4.38
C LEU A 166 65.22 0.52 4.03
N VAL A 167 63.90 0.68 3.89
CA VAL A 167 62.97 -0.40 3.52
C VAL A 167 63.22 -0.86 2.08
N GLU A 168 63.39 0.07 1.15
CA GLU A 168 63.71 -0.28 -0.24
C GLU A 168 65.09 -0.94 -0.33
N PHE A 169 66.08 -0.38 0.36
CA PHE A 169 67.43 -0.93 0.43
C PHE A 169 67.43 -2.35 1.00
N PHE A 170 66.68 -2.60 2.08
CA PHE A 170 66.51 -3.93 2.65
C PHE A 170 65.88 -4.95 1.67
N LYS A 171 64.88 -4.51 0.88
CA LYS A 171 64.15 -5.39 -0.05
C LYS A 171 64.92 -5.67 -1.34
N THR A 172 65.67 -4.69 -1.83
CA THR A 172 66.20 -4.69 -3.20
C THR A 172 67.71 -4.66 -3.28
N GLY A 173 68.40 -4.22 -2.24
CA GLY A 173 69.84 -3.93 -2.27
C GLY A 173 70.20 -2.63 -3.01
N ASN A 174 69.23 -1.88 -3.52
CA ASN A 174 69.48 -0.65 -4.29
C ASN A 174 70.08 0.44 -3.40
N CYS A 175 71.26 0.92 -3.77
CA CYS A 175 71.95 2.03 -3.12
C CYS A 175 72.80 2.80 -4.14
N TYR A 176 73.42 3.88 -3.70
CA TYR A 176 74.38 4.64 -4.47
C TYR A 176 75.75 4.52 -3.82
N TYR A 177 76.77 4.41 -4.66
CA TYR A 177 78.17 4.32 -4.25
C TYR A 177 78.90 5.61 -4.61
N GLU A 178 79.68 6.13 -3.65
CA GLU A 178 80.49 7.33 -3.82
C GLU A 178 81.90 7.10 -3.26
N GLY A 179 82.91 7.29 -4.13
CA GLY A 179 84.31 7.31 -3.73
C GLY A 179 84.71 8.68 -3.19
N TYR A 180 85.47 8.70 -2.09
CA TYR A 180 86.01 9.91 -1.47
C TYR A 180 87.54 9.92 -1.51
N VAL A 181 88.10 11.08 -1.89
CA VAL A 181 89.52 11.39 -1.76
C VAL A 181 89.66 12.76 -1.11
N SER A 182 90.38 12.86 0.02
CA SER A 182 90.78 14.16 0.58
C SER A 182 92.28 14.38 0.48
N PHE A 183 92.67 15.59 0.03
CA PHE A 183 94.04 16.05 -0.05
C PHE A 183 94.14 17.45 0.56
N GLY A 184 94.98 17.64 1.58
CA GLY A 184 95.23 18.96 2.17
C GLY A 184 94.01 19.67 2.75
N GLY A 185 92.99 18.92 3.21
CA GLY A 185 91.76 19.48 3.79
C GLY A 185 90.64 19.80 2.78
N ILE A 186 90.85 19.53 1.48
CA ILE A 186 89.82 19.64 0.44
C ILE A 186 89.37 18.22 0.06
N ALA A 187 88.06 17.99 0.04
CA ALA A 187 87.45 16.70 -0.28
C ALA A 187 86.88 16.69 -1.70
N TYR A 188 87.22 15.65 -2.47
CA TYR A 188 86.64 15.37 -3.78
C TYR A 188 85.79 14.10 -3.70
N TYR A 189 84.58 14.18 -4.23
CA TYR A 189 83.62 13.09 -4.33
C TYR A 189 83.35 12.81 -5.81
N ASN A 190 83.20 11.53 -6.16
CA ASN A 190 82.60 11.19 -7.45
C ASN A 190 81.07 11.35 -7.38
N ASP A 191 80.42 11.51 -8.53
CA ASP A 191 78.96 11.47 -8.62
C ASP A 191 78.41 10.13 -8.07
N PRO A 192 77.28 10.14 -7.34
CA PRO A 192 76.65 8.92 -6.84
C PRO A 192 76.31 7.95 -7.97
N VAL A 193 76.95 6.78 -7.94
CA VAL A 193 76.72 5.72 -8.93
C VAL A 193 75.66 4.76 -8.36
N PRO A 194 74.49 4.60 -9.00
CA PRO A 194 73.51 3.60 -8.56
C PRO A 194 74.10 2.20 -8.73
N ILE A 195 74.02 1.40 -7.67
CA ILE A 195 74.47 0.02 -7.61
C ILE A 195 73.43 -0.84 -6.89
N THR A 196 73.52 -2.15 -7.05
CA THR A 196 72.75 -3.11 -6.27
C THR A 196 73.73 -3.92 -5.41
N MET A 197 73.67 -3.71 -4.10
CA MET A 197 74.43 -4.48 -3.12
C MET A 197 73.85 -5.90 -2.99
N ASP A 198 74.71 -6.89 -2.69
CA ASP A 198 74.22 -8.23 -2.36
C ASP A 198 73.16 -8.16 -1.25
N ILE A 199 72.03 -8.83 -1.46
CA ILE A 199 70.86 -8.67 -0.59
C ILE A 199 71.16 -9.10 0.86
N THR A 200 72.08 -10.05 1.07
CA THR A 200 72.48 -10.49 2.41
C THR A 200 73.26 -9.40 3.13
N VAL A 201 74.16 -8.73 2.40
CA VAL A 201 74.93 -7.58 2.91
C VAL A 201 74.01 -6.40 3.15
N ALA A 202 73.12 -6.08 2.21
CA ALA A 202 72.17 -4.98 2.34
C ALA A 202 71.25 -5.15 3.56
N ARG A 203 70.73 -6.35 3.80
CA ARG A 203 69.93 -6.67 4.99
C ARG A 203 70.74 -6.53 6.27
N SER A 204 71.95 -7.10 6.31
CA SER A 204 72.84 -7.02 7.48
C SER A 204 73.21 -5.57 7.83
N THR A 205 73.48 -4.75 6.81
CA THR A 205 73.72 -3.31 6.98
C THR A 205 72.46 -2.60 7.45
N ALA A 206 71.30 -2.90 6.86
CA ALA A 206 70.03 -2.29 7.24
C ALA A 206 69.65 -2.58 8.70
N TYR A 207 69.93 -3.78 9.21
CA TYR A 207 69.70 -4.11 10.61
C TYR A 207 70.60 -3.34 11.57
N GLN A 208 71.88 -3.13 11.22
CA GLN A 208 72.75 -2.28 12.04
C GLN A 208 72.34 -0.81 11.99
N ILE A 209 71.88 -0.32 10.84
CA ILE A 209 71.30 1.04 10.74
C ILE A 209 70.04 1.13 11.60
N LEU A 210 69.16 0.13 11.56
CA LEU A 210 67.98 0.08 12.43
C LEU A 210 68.37 0.08 13.92
N GLY A 211 69.49 -0.55 14.27
CA GLY A 211 70.09 -0.51 15.60
C GLY A 211 70.51 0.89 16.04
N ARG A 212 71.19 1.63 15.15
CA ARG A 212 71.59 3.03 15.38
C ARG A 212 70.37 3.95 15.55
N VAL A 213 69.31 3.72 14.78
CA VAL A 213 68.04 4.43 14.96
C VAL A 213 67.39 4.08 16.30
N ALA A 214 67.42 2.82 16.70
CA ALA A 214 66.90 2.38 18.00
C ALA A 214 67.69 2.99 19.17
N HIS A 215 69.00 3.21 19.00
CA HIS A 215 69.84 3.95 19.94
C HIS A 215 69.35 5.39 20.10
N LEU A 216 69.32 6.15 18.99
CA LEU A 216 68.86 7.55 18.98
C LEU A 216 67.43 7.70 19.51
N LEU A 217 66.58 6.70 19.28
CA LEU A 217 65.24 6.67 19.86
C LEU A 217 65.29 6.43 21.37
N ALA A 218 66.13 5.51 21.84
CA ALA A 218 66.28 5.22 23.26
C ALA A 218 66.83 6.42 24.05
N ASP A 219 67.71 7.21 23.43
CA ASP A 219 68.21 8.48 23.97
C ASP A 219 67.07 9.46 24.28
N MET A 220 66.00 9.49 23.50
CA MET A 220 64.82 10.32 23.80
C MET A 220 64.08 9.89 25.06
N GLY A 221 64.44 8.75 25.66
CA GLY A 221 63.99 8.28 26.97
C GLY A 221 64.79 8.82 28.16
N VAL A 222 65.81 9.63 27.88
CA VAL A 222 66.73 10.23 28.85
C VAL A 222 66.44 11.74 28.93
N PRO A 223 66.01 12.27 30.10
CA PRO A 223 65.65 13.68 30.23
C PRO A 223 66.72 14.68 29.78
N ALA A 224 67.98 14.40 30.12
CA ALA A 224 69.14 15.18 29.66
C ALA A 224 69.21 15.34 28.12
N HIS A 225 68.90 14.27 27.39
CA HIS A 225 69.00 14.25 25.93
C HIS A 225 67.85 15.00 25.24
N VAL A 226 66.70 15.06 25.92
CA VAL A 226 65.51 15.79 25.45
C VAL A 226 65.64 17.29 25.73
N HIS A 227 66.23 17.65 26.87
CA HIS A 227 66.43 19.04 27.26
C HIS A 227 67.64 19.72 26.59
N ASN A 228 68.44 18.98 25.81
CA ASN A 228 69.77 19.40 25.33
C ASN A 228 70.73 19.81 26.46
N ASP A 229 70.58 19.22 27.65
CA ASP A 229 71.41 19.57 28.79
C ASP A 229 72.78 18.89 28.72
N MET A 230 73.83 19.63 29.06
CA MET A 230 75.18 19.10 29.07
C MET A 230 75.47 18.33 30.36
N HIS A 231 75.88 17.07 30.22
CA HIS A 231 76.20 16.21 31.35
C HIS A 231 77.56 15.49 31.18
N PRO A 232 78.70 16.19 31.36
CA PRO A 232 80.03 15.58 31.33
C PRO A 232 80.27 14.67 32.56
N CYS A 233 80.86 13.48 32.38
CA CYS A 233 81.20 12.57 33.49
C CYS A 233 82.09 13.18 34.57
N ASP A 234 83.00 14.09 34.20
CA ASP A 234 84.10 14.50 35.08
C ASP A 234 83.97 15.93 35.64
N LEU A 235 82.85 16.63 35.38
CA LEU A 235 82.66 18.03 35.79
C LEU A 235 81.28 18.28 36.43
N PHE A 236 81.23 18.15 37.76
CA PHE A 236 80.25 18.72 38.71
C PHE A 236 78.72 18.53 38.50
N ASP A 237 78.22 17.99 37.38
CA ASP A 237 76.78 17.67 37.23
C ASP A 237 76.51 16.51 36.23
N PRO A 238 76.64 15.25 36.67
CA PRO A 238 76.47 14.09 35.79
C PRO A 238 74.98 13.80 35.47
N ASP A 239 74.70 13.09 34.38
CA ASP A 239 73.36 12.57 34.08
C ASP A 239 72.99 11.50 35.12
N TYR A 240 72.24 11.92 36.15
CA TYR A 240 71.86 11.04 37.26
C TYR A 240 71.00 9.86 36.80
N TYR A 241 70.20 10.04 35.76
CA TYR A 241 69.30 9.01 35.26
C TYR A 241 70.08 7.96 34.46
N GLU A 242 70.87 8.39 33.49
CA GLU A 242 71.68 7.50 32.65
C GLU A 242 72.72 6.74 33.48
N LEU A 243 73.39 7.40 34.44
CA LEU A 243 74.32 6.74 35.36
C LEU A 243 73.64 5.70 36.27
N TYR A 244 72.44 6.01 36.78
CA TYR A 244 71.66 5.07 37.60
C TYR A 244 71.27 3.84 36.79
N MET A 245 70.73 4.03 35.59
CA MET A 245 70.39 2.92 34.68
C MET A 245 71.63 2.11 34.31
N GLY A 246 72.77 2.80 34.23
CA GLY A 246 74.15 2.35 34.07
C GLY A 246 74.82 1.66 35.27
N GLY A 247 74.21 1.64 36.47
CA GLY A 247 74.77 0.96 37.65
C GLY A 247 76.03 1.58 38.27
N ASN A 248 76.42 2.81 37.90
CA ASN A 248 77.68 3.42 38.35
C ASN A 248 77.48 4.58 39.34
N SER A 249 78.52 4.87 40.13
CA SER A 249 78.62 6.12 40.91
C SER A 249 79.25 7.24 40.06
N ALA A 250 78.97 8.51 40.39
CA ALA A 250 79.41 9.72 39.67
C ALA A 250 80.94 9.89 39.44
N GLN A 251 81.76 8.90 39.78
CA GLN A 251 83.23 8.92 39.64
C GLN A 251 83.79 7.77 38.79
N GLU A 252 82.99 6.82 38.31
CA GLU A 252 83.46 5.66 37.53
C GLU A 252 82.61 5.45 36.28
N CYS A 253 82.84 6.25 35.24
CA CYS A 253 81.98 6.26 34.05
C CYS A 253 82.27 5.13 33.03
N ASP A 254 83.28 4.29 33.23
CA ASP A 254 83.67 3.22 32.28
C ASP A 254 83.74 1.80 32.87
N ALA A 255 83.20 1.56 34.07
CA ALA A 255 83.20 0.20 34.65
C ALA A 255 82.20 -0.71 33.91
N GLU A 256 82.70 -1.76 33.23
CA GLU A 256 81.86 -2.87 32.74
C GLU A 256 81.20 -3.58 33.92
N GLN A 257 79.88 -3.43 34.07
CA GLN A 257 79.11 -4.15 35.09
C GLN A 257 78.21 -5.22 34.45
N THR A 258 78.26 -6.44 34.98
CA THR A 258 77.44 -7.56 34.52
C THR A 258 76.00 -7.53 35.06
N SER A 259 75.72 -6.67 36.04
CA SER A 259 74.41 -6.46 36.67
C SER A 259 74.17 -4.97 36.81
N PHE A 260 73.07 -4.47 36.28
CA PHE A 260 72.77 -3.03 36.25
C PHE A 260 71.28 -2.74 36.43
N PRO A 261 70.90 -1.58 37.02
CA PRO A 261 69.52 -1.28 37.38
C PRO A 261 68.52 -1.34 36.22
N ALA A 262 68.93 -1.00 34.99
CA ALA A 262 68.04 -1.11 33.82
C ALA A 262 67.46 -2.52 33.61
N GLN A 263 68.13 -3.58 34.12
CA GLN A 263 67.63 -4.96 34.04
C GLN A 263 66.33 -5.21 34.84
N ASN A 264 65.93 -4.28 35.71
CA ASN A 264 64.65 -4.35 36.42
C ASN A 264 63.44 -4.08 35.51
N TRP A 265 63.65 -3.43 34.36
CA TRP A 265 62.61 -3.12 33.39
C TRP A 265 62.76 -4.03 32.17
N THR A 266 61.88 -5.02 32.08
CA THR A 266 61.90 -6.06 31.05
C THR A 266 60.75 -5.88 30.07
N TYR A 267 60.73 -6.68 29.00
CA TYR A 267 59.57 -6.72 28.11
C TYR A 267 58.26 -7.05 28.85
N LEU A 268 58.30 -7.80 29.97
CA LEU A 268 57.12 -8.11 30.78
C LEU A 268 56.60 -6.88 31.55
N THR A 269 57.49 -6.03 32.07
CA THR A 269 57.08 -4.79 32.74
C THR A 269 56.49 -3.81 31.73
N ALA A 270 57.09 -3.73 30.54
CA ALA A 270 56.54 -2.97 29.42
C ALA A 270 55.15 -3.48 28.98
N LEU A 271 54.95 -4.81 28.89
CA LEU A 271 53.65 -5.42 28.54
C LEU A 271 52.56 -5.06 29.55
N SER A 272 52.91 -4.96 30.83
CA SER A 272 51.96 -4.56 31.88
C SER A 272 51.44 -3.12 31.71
N GLN A 273 52.15 -2.28 30.96
CA GLN A 273 51.82 -0.88 30.72
C GLN A 273 51.15 -0.63 29.35
N GLY A 274 51.03 -1.64 28.50
CA GLY A 274 50.27 -1.59 27.25
C GLY A 274 50.90 -2.35 26.09
N SER A 275 50.23 -2.31 24.94
CA SER A 275 50.68 -2.93 23.68
C SER A 275 51.68 -2.06 22.92
N LEU A 276 52.03 -2.48 21.69
CA LEU A 276 52.68 -1.63 20.69
C LEU A 276 51.97 -0.26 20.59
N ILE A 277 52.74 0.77 20.30
CA ILE A 277 52.29 2.16 20.20
C ILE A 277 51.48 2.32 18.88
N PRO A 278 50.15 2.57 18.97
CA PRO A 278 49.29 2.65 17.79
C PRO A 278 49.50 3.97 17.02
N ILE A 279 49.52 3.91 15.69
CA ILE A 279 49.61 5.11 14.84
C ILE A 279 48.22 5.79 14.80
N GLN A 280 48.12 7.07 15.16
CA GLN A 280 46.83 7.77 15.30
C GLN A 280 46.41 8.70 14.14
N ASP A 281 47.19 8.90 13.07
CA ASP A 281 46.71 9.66 11.90
C ASP A 281 47.46 9.34 10.59
N ASN A 282 46.78 9.53 9.44
CA ASN A 282 47.24 9.26 8.08
C ASN A 282 48.20 10.34 7.51
N ASN A 283 48.44 11.44 8.24
CA ASN A 283 49.13 12.63 7.71
C ASN A 283 50.52 12.91 8.32
N TYR A 284 50.96 12.15 9.33
CA TYR A 284 52.27 12.37 9.97
C TYR A 284 53.12 11.09 9.93
N ASN A 285 54.41 11.26 9.64
CA ASN A 285 55.36 10.15 9.52
C ASN A 285 55.41 9.33 10.82
N THR A 286 55.09 8.03 10.75
CA THR A 286 55.11 7.05 11.87
C THR A 286 56.34 7.19 12.78
N ILE A 287 57.49 7.48 12.19
CA ILE A 287 58.77 7.62 12.90
C ILE A 287 58.82 8.89 13.73
N ARG A 288 58.32 10.00 13.19
CA ARG A 288 58.20 11.27 13.93
C ARG A 288 57.35 11.09 15.17
N TYR A 289 56.24 10.36 15.04
CA TYR A 289 55.36 10.07 16.17
C TYR A 289 56.07 9.29 17.28
N TYR A 290 56.88 8.28 16.93
CA TYR A 290 57.66 7.52 17.90
C TYR A 290 58.69 8.38 18.64
N PHE A 291 59.52 9.14 17.90
CA PHE A 291 60.51 10.03 18.50
C PHE A 291 59.86 11.12 19.35
N TYR A 292 58.88 11.83 18.79
CA TYR A 292 58.20 12.94 19.47
C TYR A 292 57.44 12.47 20.71
N SER A 293 56.75 11.32 20.64
CA SER A 293 56.00 10.82 21.80
C SER A 293 56.88 10.46 22.99
N LEU A 294 58.01 9.79 22.74
CA LEU A 294 58.94 9.42 23.79
C LEU A 294 59.65 10.67 24.32
N ASN A 295 60.10 11.55 23.42
CA ASN A 295 60.72 12.83 23.78
C ASN A 295 59.83 13.64 24.73
N GLN A 296 58.58 13.89 24.34
CA GLN A 296 57.62 14.65 25.13
C GLN A 296 57.31 13.96 26.48
N LEU A 297 57.09 12.64 26.49
CA LEU A 297 56.89 11.90 27.74
C LEU A 297 58.08 12.08 28.70
N THR A 298 59.29 12.12 28.16
CA THR A 298 60.53 12.25 28.92
C THR A 298 60.79 13.69 29.38
N ASP A 299 60.45 14.70 28.56
CA ASP A 299 60.52 16.15 28.90
C ASP A 299 59.71 16.51 30.17
N HIS A 300 58.71 15.69 30.50
CA HIS A 300 57.97 15.82 31.75
C HIS A 300 58.85 15.77 33.01
N PHE A 301 60.03 15.14 32.93
CA PHE A 301 60.88 14.85 34.08
C PHE A 301 62.15 15.71 34.08
N PRO A 302 62.61 16.18 35.25
CA PRO A 302 63.84 16.96 35.36
C PRO A 302 65.09 16.12 35.03
N SER A 303 66.01 16.69 34.26
CA SER A 303 67.34 16.18 33.92
C SER A 303 68.38 16.39 35.03
N GLY A 304 68.35 17.54 35.72
CA GLY A 304 69.48 17.96 36.55
C GLY A 304 69.33 19.36 37.18
N PRO A 305 70.09 19.68 38.25
CA PRO A 305 70.23 21.06 38.75
C PRO A 305 70.90 22.03 37.75
N GLY A 306 71.57 21.51 36.72
CA GLY A 306 72.15 22.26 35.59
C GLY A 306 71.25 22.46 34.37
N SER A 307 69.97 22.06 34.45
CA SER A 307 69.00 22.17 33.35
C SER A 307 68.81 23.62 32.88
N ILE A 308 68.89 23.86 31.57
CA ILE A 308 68.66 25.18 30.98
C ILE A 308 67.17 25.38 30.61
N THR A 309 66.46 24.28 30.32
CA THR A 309 65.03 24.23 30.01
C THR A 309 64.20 23.85 31.26
N ILE A 310 62.93 24.26 31.27
CA ILE A 310 62.00 23.97 32.38
C ILE A 310 61.26 22.68 32.04
N PRO A 311 61.36 21.62 32.85
CA PRO A 311 60.67 20.36 32.56
C PRO A 311 59.17 20.58 32.36
N GLY A 312 58.62 20.05 31.27
CA GLY A 312 57.20 20.10 30.93
C GLY A 312 56.71 21.47 30.44
N ASP A 313 57.56 22.29 29.82
CA ASP A 313 57.16 23.52 29.14
C ASP A 313 56.58 23.24 27.74
N HIS A 314 55.41 22.60 27.70
CA HIS A 314 54.74 22.20 26.46
C HIS A 314 54.50 23.37 25.48
N ASP A 315 55.41 23.60 24.53
CA ASP A 315 55.11 24.40 23.33
C ASP A 315 54.72 23.46 22.19
N LEU A 316 53.47 22.97 22.26
CA LEU A 316 52.85 22.06 21.27
C LEU A 316 52.61 22.72 19.90
N SER A 317 53.40 23.70 19.49
CA SER A 317 53.28 24.35 18.19
C SER A 317 53.69 23.38 17.07
N ASN A 318 52.74 22.53 16.65
CA ASN A 318 52.69 21.60 15.51
C ASN A 318 52.66 20.08 15.80
N GLY A 319 52.12 19.62 16.94
CA GLY A 319 51.96 18.17 17.18
C GLY A 319 51.12 17.75 18.39
N SER A 320 49.83 18.07 18.46
CA SER A 320 48.95 17.60 19.53
C SER A 320 48.42 16.18 19.27
N TYR A 321 49.08 15.16 19.82
CA TYR A 321 48.57 13.79 19.82
C TYR A 321 47.69 13.54 21.05
N GLN A 322 46.43 13.12 20.85
CA GLN A 322 45.45 12.98 21.94
C GLN A 322 45.93 12.05 23.08
N PHE A 323 46.60 10.96 22.74
CA PHE A 323 47.11 10.04 23.77
C PHE A 323 48.21 10.67 24.65
N LEU A 324 49.02 11.62 24.13
CA LEU A 324 50.00 12.35 24.94
C LEU A 324 49.28 13.24 25.93
N LEU A 325 48.23 13.94 25.48
CA LEU A 325 47.41 14.79 26.37
C LEU A 325 46.79 13.96 27.50
N ASP A 326 46.22 12.79 27.17
CA ASP A 326 45.65 11.88 28.17
C ASP A 326 46.73 11.37 29.14
N ARG A 327 47.94 11.10 28.66
CA ARG A 327 49.05 10.64 29.48
C ARG A 327 49.61 11.72 30.39
N TYR A 328 49.79 12.95 29.90
CA TYR A 328 50.22 14.09 30.70
C TYR A 328 49.21 14.44 31.80
N GLN A 329 47.91 14.40 31.48
CA GLN A 329 46.87 14.54 32.50
C GLN A 329 46.99 13.48 33.61
N ALA A 330 47.40 12.26 33.27
CA ALA A 330 47.63 11.19 34.24
C ALA A 330 48.93 11.36 35.05
N LEU A 331 49.97 11.98 34.49
CA LEU A 331 51.25 12.22 35.16
C LEU A 331 51.20 13.42 36.12
N GLY A 332 50.39 14.43 35.82
CA GLY A 332 50.22 15.62 36.67
C GLY A 332 51.23 16.72 36.35
N ASN A 333 51.62 17.52 37.35
CA ASN A 333 52.64 18.57 37.17
C ASN A 333 54.05 17.96 37.21
N PRO A 334 55.01 18.49 36.42
CA PRO A 334 56.42 18.06 36.45
C PRO A 334 56.99 18.05 37.87
N PRO A 335 57.71 17.00 38.29
CA PRO A 335 58.27 16.90 39.63
C PRO A 335 59.44 17.87 39.83
N SER A 336 59.51 18.54 40.98
CA SER A 336 60.55 19.52 41.29
C SER A 336 61.90 18.92 41.73
N SER A 337 62.03 17.60 41.78
CA SER A 337 63.25 16.88 42.19
C SER A 337 63.41 15.58 41.42
N ILE A 338 64.66 15.20 41.12
CA ILE A 338 64.99 14.00 40.34
C ILE A 338 64.68 12.73 41.14
N ASN A 339 63.87 11.83 40.56
CA ASN A 339 63.63 10.48 41.06
C ASN A 339 63.81 9.46 39.93
N VAL A 340 65.04 8.95 39.82
CA VAL A 340 65.47 8.07 38.70
C VAL A 340 64.62 6.81 38.54
N THR A 341 64.11 6.22 39.62
CA THR A 341 63.23 5.04 39.54
C THR A 341 61.84 5.41 39.03
N ALA A 342 61.29 6.57 39.42
CA ALA A 342 60.02 7.06 38.91
C ALA A 342 60.11 7.42 37.43
N ILE A 343 61.22 8.02 37.01
CA ILE A 343 61.53 8.31 35.60
C ILE A 343 61.58 6.99 34.82
N ALA A 344 62.37 6.00 35.27
CA ALA A 344 62.54 4.72 34.56
C ALA A 344 61.24 3.91 34.45
N ASN A 345 60.38 3.95 35.49
CA ASN A 345 59.07 3.31 35.44
C ASN A 345 58.17 3.82 34.31
N GLU A 346 58.39 5.07 33.90
CA GLU A 346 57.63 5.77 32.89
C GLU A 346 58.33 5.76 31.53
N THR A 347 59.53 6.32 31.45
CA THR A 347 60.25 6.51 30.20
C THR A 347 60.85 5.20 29.69
N PHE A 348 61.51 4.40 30.52
CA PHE A 348 62.21 3.19 30.05
C PHE A 348 61.27 2.09 29.54
N ASN A 349 60.16 1.84 30.24
CA ASN A 349 59.13 0.92 29.74
C ASN A 349 58.51 1.41 28.43
N TYR A 350 58.28 2.72 28.30
CA TYR A 350 57.78 3.31 27.06
C TYR A 350 58.83 3.22 25.93
N THR A 351 60.12 3.40 26.24
CA THR A 351 61.25 3.20 25.33
C THR A 351 61.26 1.78 24.76
N ILE A 352 61.07 0.75 25.60
CA ILE A 352 60.95 -0.65 25.12
C ILE A 352 59.78 -0.79 24.13
N ARG A 353 58.60 -0.22 24.46
CA ARG A 353 57.39 -0.33 23.63
C ARG A 353 57.51 0.41 22.31
N VAL A 354 58.06 1.62 22.31
CA VAL A 354 58.22 2.42 21.10
C VAL A 354 59.29 1.86 20.18
N THR A 355 60.41 1.34 20.73
CA THR A 355 61.42 0.61 19.95
C THR A 355 60.86 -0.68 19.37
N ALA A 356 60.04 -1.42 20.11
CA ALA A 356 59.32 -2.59 19.55
C ALA A 356 58.34 -2.19 18.44
N SER A 357 57.75 -0.99 18.52
CA SER A 357 56.83 -0.45 17.51
C SER A 357 57.57 0.01 16.24
N LEU A 358 58.80 0.53 16.39
CA LEU A 358 59.73 0.77 15.27
C LEU A 358 60.07 -0.55 14.57
N PHE A 359 60.40 -1.60 15.32
CA PHE A 359 60.67 -2.93 14.75
C PHE A 359 59.45 -3.53 14.06
N HIS A 360 58.26 -3.40 14.65
CA HIS A 360 57.00 -3.84 14.03
C HIS A 360 56.73 -3.12 12.69
N TRP A 361 56.91 -1.80 12.67
CA TRP A 361 56.81 -0.99 11.45
C TRP A 361 57.79 -1.49 10.39
N PHE A 362 59.07 -1.63 10.75
CA PHE A 362 60.09 -2.12 9.82
C PHE A 362 59.75 -3.50 9.27
N CYS A 363 59.37 -4.45 10.13
CA CYS A 363 58.99 -5.81 9.71
C CYS A 363 57.74 -5.82 8.80
N THR A 364 56.77 -4.95 9.06
CA THR A 364 55.58 -4.83 8.22
C THR A 364 55.92 -4.22 6.86
N GLU A 365 56.61 -3.07 6.84
CA GLU A 365 56.97 -2.37 5.61
C GLU A 365 57.95 -3.17 4.75
N THR A 366 58.83 -3.97 5.35
CA THR A 366 59.74 -4.88 4.63
C THR A 366 59.05 -6.15 4.09
N GLY A 367 57.82 -6.43 4.51
CA GLY A 367 57.07 -7.63 4.13
C GLY A 367 57.47 -8.89 4.92
N LEU A 368 58.24 -8.74 6.01
CA LEU A 368 58.49 -9.82 6.98
C LEU A 368 57.18 -10.19 7.73
N ILE A 369 56.25 -9.24 7.85
CA ILE A 369 54.87 -9.44 8.30
C ILE A 369 53.91 -9.05 7.17
N SER A 370 53.05 -9.96 6.70
CA SER A 370 52.08 -9.70 5.62
C SER A 370 50.82 -9.02 6.16
N LYS A 371 50.49 -7.83 5.64
CA LYS A 371 49.24 -7.13 5.98
C LYS A 371 48.07 -7.69 5.17
N ILE A 372 47.09 -8.31 5.82
CA ILE A 372 45.90 -8.90 5.18
C ILE A 372 44.66 -8.15 5.64
N THR A 373 43.78 -7.81 4.69
CA THR A 373 42.45 -7.26 4.96
C THR A 373 41.37 -8.29 4.63
N VAL A 374 40.39 -8.46 5.50
CA VAL A 374 39.24 -9.34 5.27
C VAL A 374 37.95 -8.54 5.42
N ALA A 375 37.01 -8.71 4.51
CA ALA A 375 35.77 -7.94 4.48
C ALA A 375 34.60 -8.75 3.89
N ASN A 376 33.40 -8.22 4.04
CA ASN A 376 32.24 -8.58 3.21
C ASN A 376 32.17 -7.67 1.98
N ASN A 377 31.40 -8.07 0.97
CA ASN A 377 31.17 -7.31 -0.26
C ASN A 377 30.52 -5.92 -0.06
N PHE A 378 29.95 -5.62 1.11
CA PHE A 378 29.42 -4.30 1.49
C PHE A 378 30.27 -3.56 2.54
N ASN A 379 31.49 -4.03 2.84
CA ASN A 379 32.48 -3.39 3.72
C ASN A 379 31.97 -2.99 5.12
N LEU A 380 30.91 -3.63 5.62
CA LEU A 380 30.34 -3.41 6.94
C LEU A 380 29.91 -4.78 7.52
N GLY A 381 29.39 -4.75 8.75
CA GLY A 381 28.89 -5.95 9.42
C GLY A 381 30.00 -6.85 9.98
N THR A 382 29.72 -8.14 10.09
CA THR A 382 30.60 -9.11 10.76
C THR A 382 31.22 -10.11 9.79
N ILE A 383 32.45 -10.51 10.08
CA ILE A 383 33.15 -11.61 9.42
C ILE A 383 33.91 -12.41 10.47
N LYS A 384 34.17 -13.70 10.24
CA LYS A 384 35.04 -14.46 11.15
C LYS A 384 36.44 -14.64 10.59
N PHE A 385 37.43 -14.40 11.45
CA PHE A 385 38.85 -14.45 11.11
C PHE A 385 39.65 -15.15 12.21
N GLY A 386 40.58 -16.02 11.83
CA GLY A 386 41.52 -16.68 12.75
C GLY A 386 42.88 -16.95 12.11
N ILE A 387 43.94 -16.90 12.92
CA ILE A 387 45.31 -17.26 12.54
C ILE A 387 45.69 -18.50 13.36
N ASN A 388 45.98 -19.62 12.69
CA ASN A 388 46.29 -20.92 13.33
C ASN A 388 45.29 -21.35 14.42
N SER A 389 44.07 -20.80 14.38
CA SER A 389 43.06 -20.91 15.43
C SER A 389 41.68 -20.87 14.80
N THR A 390 40.67 -21.22 15.59
CA THR A 390 39.27 -21.15 15.16
C THR A 390 38.87 -19.69 14.89
N PRO A 391 38.28 -19.39 13.72
CA PRO A 391 37.84 -18.04 13.38
C PRO A 391 36.95 -17.43 14.45
N GLN A 392 37.27 -16.20 14.86
CA GLN A 392 36.46 -15.41 15.80
C GLN A 392 35.81 -14.24 15.06
N GLU A 393 34.68 -13.74 15.56
CA GLU A 393 33.99 -12.60 14.96
C GLU A 393 34.85 -11.33 15.00
N LYS A 394 34.85 -10.61 13.88
CA LYS A 394 35.51 -9.34 13.65
C LYS A 394 34.60 -8.42 12.85
N THR A 395 34.74 -7.13 13.07
CA THR A 395 34.06 -6.10 12.26
C THR A 395 34.70 -6.05 10.88
N SER A 396 33.89 -6.09 9.82
CA SER A 396 34.35 -5.89 8.45
C SER A 396 34.45 -4.39 8.13
N PRO A 397 35.55 -3.90 7.54
CA PRO A 397 36.78 -4.63 7.20
C PRO A 397 37.69 -4.83 8.41
N TYR A 398 38.33 -6.00 8.49
CA TYR A 398 39.33 -6.33 9.49
C TYR A 398 40.71 -6.45 8.87
N THR A 399 41.67 -5.64 9.34
CA THR A 399 43.05 -5.62 8.84
C THR A 399 44.01 -6.09 9.93
N VAL A 400 44.91 -7.01 9.59
CA VAL A 400 45.84 -7.62 10.56
C VAL A 400 47.14 -8.06 9.88
N GLY A 401 48.24 -8.00 10.63
CA GLY A 401 49.52 -8.57 10.22
C GLY A 401 49.54 -10.07 10.45
N VAL A 402 49.97 -10.84 9.46
CA VAL A 402 50.08 -12.31 9.51
C VAL A 402 51.43 -12.73 8.97
N MET A 403 52.10 -13.66 9.65
CA MET A 403 53.41 -14.14 9.19
C MET A 403 53.27 -15.10 8.02
N ASN A 404 54.30 -15.09 7.17
CA ASN A 404 54.44 -16.05 6.09
C ASN A 404 54.43 -17.49 6.64
N GLY A 405 53.67 -18.38 6.03
CA GLY A 405 53.49 -19.77 6.44
C GLY A 405 52.39 -20.02 7.49
N GLN A 406 51.87 -18.98 8.16
CA GLN A 406 50.72 -19.17 9.07
C GLN A 406 49.43 -19.44 8.27
N GLN A 407 48.56 -20.29 8.82
CA GLN A 407 47.27 -20.58 8.23
C GLN A 407 46.24 -19.54 8.67
N VAL A 408 45.69 -18.82 7.70
CA VAL A 408 44.52 -17.96 7.90
C VAL A 408 43.27 -18.77 7.63
N ARG A 409 42.30 -18.64 8.54
CA ARG A 409 40.97 -19.24 8.43
C ARG A 409 39.93 -18.13 8.42
N LEU A 410 39.11 -18.11 7.37
CA LEU A 410 38.04 -17.18 7.15
C LEU A 410 36.70 -17.93 7.18
N GLU A 411 35.69 -17.33 7.76
CA GLU A 411 34.32 -17.85 7.72
C GLU A 411 33.37 -16.69 7.46
N ALA A 412 32.57 -16.81 6.39
CA ALA A 412 31.55 -15.84 6.04
C ALA A 412 30.47 -15.83 7.12
N GLN A 413 29.73 -14.74 7.31
CA GLN A 413 28.64 -14.72 8.30
C GLN A 413 27.34 -14.28 7.64
N ASN A 414 26.33 -15.16 7.70
CA ASN A 414 24.96 -14.78 7.38
C ASN A 414 24.52 -13.69 8.36
N GLN A 415 24.01 -12.58 7.85
CA GLN A 415 23.67 -11.44 8.70
C GLN A 415 22.58 -10.58 8.08
N LEU A 416 21.83 -9.91 8.95
CA LEU A 416 20.87 -8.87 8.55
C LEU A 416 21.62 -7.55 8.39
N PHE A 417 21.52 -6.92 7.22
CA PHE A 417 22.13 -5.62 6.97
C PHE A 417 21.20 -4.81 6.07
N GLU A 418 20.84 -3.59 6.50
CA GLU A 418 19.85 -2.72 5.82
C GLU A 418 18.51 -3.44 5.55
N ASP A 419 17.97 -4.15 6.55
CA ASP A 419 16.71 -4.91 6.48
C ASP A 419 16.67 -6.04 5.43
N ILE A 420 17.83 -6.42 4.88
CA ILE A 420 17.96 -7.53 3.93
C ILE A 420 18.84 -8.61 4.54
N ASN A 421 18.34 -9.85 4.53
CA ASN A 421 19.12 -11.02 4.91
C ASN A 421 20.22 -11.25 3.88
N ARG A 422 21.48 -11.09 4.27
CA ARG A 422 22.64 -11.40 3.43
C ARG A 422 23.19 -12.74 3.83
N ILE A 423 23.13 -13.70 2.92
CA ILE A 423 23.45 -15.11 3.21
C ILE A 423 24.52 -15.65 2.28
N TRP A 424 25.20 -16.67 2.75
CA TRP A 424 26.03 -17.56 1.95
C TRP A 424 25.14 -18.53 1.18
N ASN A 425 25.04 -18.35 -0.13
CA ASN A 425 24.26 -19.24 -1.00
C ASN A 425 25.17 -20.18 -1.79
N SER A 426 25.06 -21.48 -1.53
CA SER A 426 25.82 -22.53 -2.21
C SER A 426 24.99 -23.39 -3.18
N SER A 427 23.71 -23.07 -3.42
CA SER A 427 22.74 -23.96 -4.09
C SER A 427 22.19 -23.45 -5.43
N GLY A 428 22.99 -22.75 -6.25
CA GLY A 428 22.57 -22.18 -7.56
C GLY A 428 23.30 -22.71 -8.79
N VAL A 429 23.14 -22.05 -9.94
CA VAL A 429 24.00 -22.21 -11.14
C VAL A 429 25.33 -21.49 -10.88
N THR A 430 26.45 -21.91 -11.47
CA THR A 430 27.83 -21.49 -11.09
C THR A 430 28.09 -19.98 -11.03
N ASN A 431 27.30 -19.16 -11.72
CA ASN A 431 27.36 -17.70 -11.72
C ASN A 431 26.60 -17.01 -10.56
N SER A 432 25.81 -17.75 -9.78
CA SER A 432 24.96 -17.24 -8.69
C SER A 432 25.45 -17.61 -7.28
N TRP A 433 26.58 -18.31 -7.17
CA TRP A 433 27.14 -18.75 -5.88
C TRP A 433 27.80 -17.61 -5.10
N SER A 434 27.66 -17.66 -3.78
CA SER A 434 28.52 -16.92 -2.86
C SER A 434 29.93 -17.50 -2.89
N ASN A 435 30.93 -16.62 -3.01
CA ASN A 435 32.33 -17.01 -3.12
C ASN A 435 33.22 -16.08 -2.30
N TRP A 436 34.41 -16.55 -1.96
CA TRP A 436 35.49 -15.68 -1.52
C TRP A 436 36.26 -15.12 -2.73
N LEU A 437 36.51 -13.81 -2.70
CA LEU A 437 37.28 -13.09 -3.72
C LEU A 437 38.60 -12.61 -3.12
N LYS A 438 39.72 -12.77 -3.84
CA LYS A 438 41.02 -12.21 -3.46
C LYS A 438 41.36 -11.04 -4.38
N LEU A 439 41.61 -9.88 -3.80
CA LEU A 439 42.11 -8.68 -4.48
C LEU A 439 43.58 -8.46 -4.10
N PRO A 440 44.53 -8.67 -5.03
CA PRO A 440 45.95 -8.37 -4.82
C PRO A 440 46.22 -6.87 -4.63
N SER A 441 47.38 -6.54 -4.07
CA SER A 441 47.84 -5.15 -3.88
C SER A 441 47.74 -4.34 -5.18
N GLY A 442 46.92 -3.29 -5.19
CA GLY A 442 46.77 -2.35 -6.31
C GLY A 442 45.89 -2.82 -7.48
N ALA A 443 45.23 -3.97 -7.40
CA ALA A 443 44.39 -4.50 -8.49
C ALA A 443 42.88 -4.25 -8.28
N SER A 444 42.17 -3.95 -9.38
CA SER A 444 40.72 -3.69 -9.43
C SER A 444 39.89 -4.79 -10.12
N ILE A 445 40.37 -6.04 -10.15
CA ILE A 445 39.65 -7.15 -10.80
C ILE A 445 39.33 -8.24 -9.78
N PRO A 446 38.04 -8.54 -9.50
CA PRO A 446 37.66 -9.62 -8.59
C PRO A 446 37.91 -10.98 -9.24
N ASN A 447 38.99 -11.65 -8.85
CA ASN A 447 39.17 -13.06 -9.18
C ASN A 447 38.49 -13.90 -8.09
N ALA A 448 37.52 -14.71 -8.51
CA ALA A 448 36.99 -15.78 -7.67
C ALA A 448 38.14 -16.73 -7.30
N ILE A 449 38.25 -17.05 -6.01
CA ILE A 449 39.28 -17.97 -5.56
C ILE A 449 38.85 -19.39 -5.95
N PRO A 450 39.70 -20.16 -6.68
CA PRO A 450 39.35 -21.52 -7.07
C PRO A 450 39.00 -22.40 -5.86
N GLY A 451 37.83 -23.04 -5.88
CA GLY A 451 37.36 -23.93 -4.82
C GLY A 451 36.79 -23.25 -3.56
N ALA A 452 36.62 -21.92 -3.56
CA ALA A 452 36.20 -21.15 -2.39
C ALA A 452 34.69 -20.85 -2.31
N ASN A 453 33.85 -21.76 -2.82
CA ASN A 453 32.38 -21.67 -2.71
C ASN A 453 31.88 -22.12 -1.32
N ASN A 454 32.82 -22.43 -0.42
CA ASN A 454 32.56 -22.88 0.93
C ASN A 454 32.41 -21.68 1.86
N TYR A 455 31.46 -21.81 2.80
CA TYR A 455 31.24 -20.88 3.89
C TYR A 455 32.55 -20.56 4.65
N ASN A 456 33.40 -21.57 4.79
CA ASN A 456 34.73 -21.48 5.37
C ASN A 456 35.80 -21.56 4.28
N TYR A 457 36.78 -20.66 4.34
CA TYR A 457 37.94 -20.67 3.47
C TYR A 457 39.21 -20.63 4.30
N SER A 458 40.24 -21.36 3.89
CA SER A 458 41.52 -21.41 4.62
C SER A 458 42.69 -21.48 3.66
N PHE A 459 43.74 -20.75 3.96
CA PHE A 459 44.94 -20.68 3.12
C PHE A 459 46.17 -20.38 3.99
N ASN A 460 47.34 -20.80 3.51
CA ASN A 460 48.61 -20.42 4.13
C ASN A 460 49.08 -19.09 3.54
N VAL A 461 49.43 -18.14 4.39
CA VAL A 461 49.89 -16.81 3.98
C VAL A 461 51.25 -16.94 3.30
N SER A 462 51.40 -16.25 2.16
CA SER A 462 52.65 -16.10 1.42
C SER A 462 53.08 -14.64 1.37
N THR A 463 54.29 -14.36 0.88
CA THR A 463 54.75 -13.00 0.61
C THR A 463 53.88 -12.28 -0.43
N ASN A 464 53.23 -13.03 -1.34
CA ASN A 464 52.30 -12.49 -2.34
C ASN A 464 50.94 -12.06 -1.74
N ASP A 465 50.70 -12.36 -0.47
CA ASP A 465 49.48 -11.94 0.25
C ASP A 465 49.63 -10.59 0.94
N HIS A 466 50.84 -10.03 0.98
CA HIS A 466 51.08 -8.71 1.57
C HIS A 466 50.22 -7.66 0.84
N ASN A 467 49.43 -6.91 1.60
CA ASN A 467 48.41 -5.95 1.15
C ASN A 467 47.24 -6.54 0.34
N SER A 468 46.98 -7.85 0.43
CA SER A 468 45.79 -8.47 -0.21
C SER A 468 44.51 -8.25 0.59
N LYS A 469 43.38 -8.14 -0.11
CA LYS A 469 42.03 -8.10 0.48
C LYS A 469 41.22 -9.35 0.12
N TYR A 470 40.64 -9.99 1.11
CA TYR A 470 39.76 -11.15 0.98
C TYR A 470 38.32 -10.72 1.24
N ILE A 471 37.43 -10.92 0.27
CA ILE A 471 36.04 -10.45 0.34
C ILE A 471 35.08 -11.66 0.31
N ALA A 472 34.21 -11.76 1.31
CA ALA A 472 33.06 -12.68 1.27
C ALA A 472 31.92 -12.04 0.45
N ASP A 473 31.56 -12.65 -0.68
CA ASP A 473 30.45 -12.22 -1.53
C ASP A 473 29.12 -12.83 -1.06
N LEU A 474 28.51 -12.22 -0.05
CA LEU A 474 27.20 -12.62 0.47
C LEU A 474 26.09 -12.14 -0.47
N LYS A 475 25.19 -13.06 -0.84
CA LYS A 475 24.04 -12.74 -1.69
C LYS A 475 22.88 -12.23 -0.85
N LYS A 476 22.08 -11.32 -1.42
CA LYS A 476 20.83 -10.89 -0.78
C LYS A 476 19.80 -12.03 -0.85
N ARG A 477 19.10 -12.30 0.24
CA ARG A 477 17.92 -13.16 0.30
C ARG A 477 16.69 -12.28 0.47
N PHE A 478 15.78 -12.38 -0.47
CA PHE A 478 14.50 -11.70 -0.48
C PHE A 478 13.42 -12.63 0.08
N ASP A 479 12.71 -12.14 1.10
CA ASP A 479 11.52 -12.82 1.62
C ASP A 479 10.34 -12.45 0.73
N ILE A 480 9.72 -13.48 0.14
CA ILE A 480 8.56 -13.33 -0.73
C ILE A 480 7.33 -13.77 0.04
N THR A 481 6.43 -12.82 0.23
CA THR A 481 5.16 -13.05 0.92
C THR A 481 4.03 -13.20 -0.08
N ARG A 482 3.08 -14.07 0.25
CA ARG A 482 1.79 -14.17 -0.42
C ARG A 482 0.72 -13.60 0.49
N ASN A 483 -0.14 -12.75 -0.04
CA ASN A 483 -1.30 -12.21 0.64
C ASN A 483 -2.58 -12.77 -0.01
N ASP A 484 -3.26 -13.66 0.70
CA ASP A 484 -4.48 -14.30 0.24
C ASP A 484 -5.68 -13.41 0.59
N GLN A 485 -6.23 -12.72 -0.42
CA GLN A 485 -7.37 -11.83 -0.27
C GLN A 485 -8.67 -12.62 -0.48
N THR A 486 -9.51 -12.63 0.54
CA THR A 486 -10.81 -13.31 0.50
C THR A 486 -11.96 -12.31 0.44
N GLU A 487 -13.07 -12.76 -0.11
CA GLU A 487 -14.28 -11.94 -0.27
C GLU A 487 -14.93 -11.51 1.05
N PHE A 488 -14.86 -12.35 2.11
CA PHE A 488 -15.56 -12.12 3.39
C PHE A 488 -14.67 -12.18 4.63
N ASP A 489 -13.51 -12.85 4.57
CA ASP A 489 -12.68 -13.15 5.73
C ASP A 489 -11.39 -12.32 5.81
N GLY A 490 -11.24 -11.32 4.94
CA GLY A 490 -10.09 -10.41 4.92
C GLY A 490 -8.85 -10.98 4.24
N ASN A 491 -7.69 -10.42 4.60
CA ASN A 491 -6.39 -10.68 4.00
C ASN A 491 -5.53 -11.55 4.90
N PHE A 492 -4.97 -12.63 4.36
CA PHE A 492 -4.09 -13.55 5.09
C PHE A 492 -2.68 -13.54 4.49
N THR A 493 -1.72 -12.99 5.23
CA THR A 493 -0.33 -12.90 4.79
C THR A 493 0.48 -14.10 5.28
N THR A 494 1.19 -14.76 4.37
CA THR A 494 2.05 -15.91 4.64
C THR A 494 3.38 -15.76 3.88
N ILE A 495 4.50 -16.16 4.49
CA ILE A 495 5.77 -16.28 3.75
C ILE A 495 5.63 -17.45 2.78
N ALA A 496 5.72 -17.18 1.48
CA ALA A 496 5.45 -18.16 0.44
C ALA A 496 6.72 -18.72 -0.20
N ALA A 497 7.78 -17.91 -0.29
CA ALA A 497 9.07 -18.35 -0.79
C ALA A 497 10.20 -17.48 -0.22
N GLN A 498 11.42 -18.03 -0.22
CA GLN A 498 12.64 -17.28 0.07
C GLN A 498 13.56 -17.40 -1.14
N ILE A 499 13.82 -16.30 -1.83
CA ILE A 499 14.56 -16.29 -3.09
C ILE A 499 15.88 -15.53 -2.89
N VAL A 500 16.97 -16.10 -3.36
CA VAL A 500 18.29 -15.46 -3.32
C VAL A 500 18.50 -14.62 -4.59
N GLU A 501 19.19 -13.50 -4.49
CA GLU A 501 19.55 -12.60 -5.59
C GLU A 501 20.01 -13.36 -6.84
N GLN A 502 19.44 -12.98 -7.99
CA GLN A 502 19.62 -13.61 -9.31
C GLN A 502 19.04 -15.04 -9.47
N ASN A 503 18.47 -15.62 -8.42
CA ASN A 503 17.62 -16.80 -8.58
C ASN A 503 16.22 -16.36 -9.00
N SER A 504 15.60 -17.20 -9.82
CA SER A 504 14.18 -17.10 -10.12
C SER A 504 13.52 -18.41 -9.71
N ASP A 505 12.31 -18.32 -9.19
CA ASP A 505 11.56 -19.48 -8.71
C ASP A 505 10.06 -19.25 -8.87
N TYR A 506 9.27 -20.28 -8.56
CA TYR A 506 7.82 -20.22 -8.57
C TYR A 506 7.27 -19.87 -7.18
N ILE A 507 6.33 -18.94 -7.15
CA ILE A 507 5.42 -18.77 -6.01
C ILE A 507 4.12 -19.50 -6.32
N SER A 508 3.56 -20.23 -5.34
CA SER A 508 2.34 -21.03 -5.52
C SER A 508 1.24 -20.65 -4.52
N ALA A 509 -0.01 -20.76 -4.95
CA ALA A 509 -1.21 -20.58 -4.16
C ALA A 509 -2.06 -21.87 -4.12
N PRO A 510 -2.70 -22.22 -3.00
CA PRO A 510 -3.67 -23.32 -2.96
C PRO A 510 -4.85 -23.11 -3.90
N LEU A 511 -5.32 -24.15 -4.59
CA LEU A 511 -6.51 -24.05 -5.46
C LEU A 511 -7.81 -23.85 -4.66
N GLN A 512 -7.83 -24.31 -3.42
CA GLN A 512 -8.94 -24.13 -2.50
C GLN A 512 -8.39 -23.82 -1.10
N GLN A 513 -9.05 -22.94 -0.38
CA GLN A 513 -8.74 -22.62 1.01
C GLN A 513 -10.00 -22.63 1.86
N THR A 514 -9.90 -23.17 3.07
CA THR A 514 -10.96 -23.08 4.08
C THR A 514 -10.54 -22.10 5.15
N ILE A 515 -11.28 -21.01 5.29
CA ILE A 515 -11.02 -19.93 6.24
C ILE A 515 -12.33 -19.65 6.97
N ASN A 516 -12.31 -19.62 8.30
CA ASN A 516 -13.51 -19.36 9.13
C ASN A 516 -14.76 -20.17 8.72
N ASN A 517 -14.58 -21.44 8.35
CA ASN A 517 -15.61 -22.36 7.81
C ASN A 517 -16.16 -22.03 6.41
N ASN A 518 -15.65 -21.00 5.74
CA ASN A 518 -15.93 -20.71 4.34
C ASN A 518 -14.92 -21.41 3.43
N SER A 519 -15.40 -22.07 2.38
CA SER A 519 -14.55 -22.73 1.38
C SER A 519 -14.42 -21.85 0.14
N TYR A 520 -13.24 -21.27 -0.04
CA TYR A 520 -12.92 -20.38 -1.16
C TYR A 520 -12.15 -21.10 -2.25
N ASN A 521 -12.44 -20.75 -3.50
CA ASN A 521 -11.67 -21.21 -4.65
C ASN A 521 -10.70 -20.12 -5.08
N PHE A 522 -9.50 -20.51 -5.49
CA PHE A 522 -8.52 -19.61 -6.08
C PHE A 522 -9.10 -18.96 -7.33
N ALA A 523 -9.11 -17.64 -7.33
CA ALA A 523 -9.62 -16.84 -8.45
C ALA A 523 -8.49 -16.28 -9.33
N GLY A 524 -7.27 -16.13 -8.80
CA GLY A 524 -6.14 -15.63 -9.57
C GLY A 524 -5.15 -14.81 -8.74
N TRP A 525 -4.09 -14.38 -9.39
CA TRP A 525 -3.13 -13.41 -8.85
C TRP A 525 -3.55 -11.99 -9.23
N VAL A 526 -3.53 -11.06 -8.27
CA VAL A 526 -3.90 -9.65 -8.48
C VAL A 526 -2.91 -9.01 -9.46
N GLY A 527 -3.42 -8.50 -10.58
CA GLY A 527 -2.61 -7.82 -11.61
C GLY A 527 -1.88 -8.75 -12.61
N TRP A 528 -2.16 -10.06 -12.60
CA TRP A 528 -1.52 -11.02 -13.51
C TRP A 528 -2.51 -11.66 -14.49
N ASN A 529 -2.10 -11.80 -15.75
CA ASN A 529 -2.93 -12.39 -16.80
C ASN A 529 -2.87 -13.93 -16.86
N GLN A 530 -2.07 -14.60 -16.01
CA GLN A 530 -1.96 -16.07 -15.99
C GLN A 530 -3.01 -16.74 -15.09
N SER A 531 -3.56 -17.88 -15.52
CA SER A 531 -4.57 -18.66 -14.76
C SER A 531 -3.97 -19.67 -13.79
N SER A 532 -2.66 -19.88 -13.85
CA SER A 532 -1.96 -20.84 -12.99
C SER A 532 -1.89 -20.35 -11.54
N ALA A 533 -2.17 -21.24 -10.60
CA ALA A 533 -1.94 -20.97 -9.18
C ALA A 533 -0.44 -20.87 -8.83
N SER A 534 0.44 -21.32 -9.72
CA SER A 534 1.89 -21.18 -9.62
C SER A 534 2.43 -20.23 -10.69
N VAL A 535 3.21 -19.23 -10.28
CA VAL A 535 3.72 -18.15 -11.14
C VAL A 535 5.23 -17.97 -10.94
N TYR A 536 5.95 -17.77 -12.03
CA TYR A 536 7.41 -17.56 -12.02
C TYR A 536 7.76 -16.10 -11.68
N ILE A 537 8.68 -15.89 -10.75
CA ILE A 537 9.09 -14.56 -10.26
C ILE A 537 10.61 -14.41 -10.22
N THR A 538 11.07 -13.17 -10.39
CA THR A 538 12.48 -12.76 -10.29
C THR A 538 12.59 -11.51 -9.39
N PRO A 539 12.45 -11.66 -8.07
CA PRO A 539 12.41 -10.53 -7.15
C PRO A 539 13.78 -9.84 -7.01
N THR A 540 13.77 -8.51 -6.94
CA THR A 540 14.94 -7.65 -6.67
C THR A 540 14.91 -7.03 -5.26
N GLN A 541 13.81 -7.21 -4.54
CA GLN A 541 13.54 -6.73 -3.18
C GLN A 541 12.49 -7.62 -2.51
N ASN A 542 12.35 -7.52 -1.19
CA ASN A 542 11.22 -8.15 -0.47
C ASN A 542 9.92 -7.67 -1.10
N THR A 543 9.10 -8.61 -1.58
CA THR A 543 7.90 -8.29 -2.38
C THR A 543 6.74 -9.15 -1.92
N THR A 544 5.57 -8.53 -1.78
CA THR A 544 4.30 -9.21 -1.49
C THR A 544 3.52 -9.39 -2.78
N TYR A 545 3.11 -10.63 -3.07
CA TYR A 545 2.20 -10.94 -4.17
C TYR A 545 0.82 -11.28 -3.60
N SER A 546 -0.24 -10.72 -4.16
CA SER A 546 -1.60 -10.95 -3.68
C SER A 546 -2.36 -11.93 -4.57
N THR A 547 -3.16 -12.81 -3.98
CA THR A 547 -4.10 -13.69 -4.69
C THR A 547 -5.53 -13.37 -4.28
N LEU A 548 -6.48 -13.64 -5.17
CA LEU A 548 -7.91 -13.52 -4.92
C LEU A 548 -8.51 -14.90 -4.67
N TYR A 549 -9.42 -14.97 -3.70
CA TYR A 549 -10.19 -16.15 -3.34
C TYR A 549 -11.67 -15.81 -3.28
N LYS A 550 -12.48 -16.58 -4.02
CA LYS A 550 -13.89 -16.28 -4.28
C LYS A 550 -14.77 -17.49 -4.00
N ILE A 551 -15.96 -17.25 -3.46
CA ILE A 551 -17.00 -18.27 -3.31
C ILE A 551 -17.99 -18.11 -4.48
N PRO A 552 -18.27 -19.16 -5.27
CA PRO A 552 -19.31 -19.09 -6.29
C PRO A 552 -20.67 -18.70 -5.70
N HIS A 553 -21.50 -18.00 -6.47
CA HIS A 553 -22.88 -17.64 -6.11
C HIS A 553 -23.04 -16.72 -4.89
N LYS A 554 -21.97 -16.01 -4.50
CA LYS A 554 -21.98 -15.06 -3.38
C LYS A 554 -21.46 -13.70 -3.80
N SER A 555 -21.82 -12.65 -3.07
CA SER A 555 -21.24 -11.31 -3.22
C SER A 555 -21.02 -10.64 -1.86
N ASN A 556 -19.99 -9.80 -1.76
CA ASN A 556 -19.82 -8.88 -0.64
C ASN A 556 -20.40 -7.47 -0.91
N TYR A 557 -21.06 -7.28 -2.04
CA TYR A 557 -21.62 -5.99 -2.46
C TYR A 557 -23.15 -6.01 -2.47
N ALA A 558 -23.77 -5.14 -1.66
CA ALA A 558 -25.23 -5.14 -1.45
C ALA A 558 -26.03 -4.74 -2.70
N ASN A 559 -25.38 -4.12 -3.69
CA ASN A 559 -25.97 -3.73 -4.96
C ASN A 559 -25.46 -4.59 -6.12
N ALA A 560 -24.93 -5.79 -5.85
CA ALA A 560 -24.33 -6.69 -6.86
C ALA A 560 -25.21 -6.98 -8.08
N PHE A 561 -26.53 -6.86 -7.88
CA PHE A 561 -27.57 -7.19 -8.84
C PHE A 561 -28.57 -6.05 -9.06
N SER A 562 -28.18 -4.81 -8.76
CA SER A 562 -28.97 -3.60 -9.04
C SER A 562 -29.08 -3.32 -10.56
N ASN A 563 -29.71 -2.21 -10.98
CA ASN A 563 -29.82 -1.83 -12.39
C ASN A 563 -30.51 -2.88 -13.29
N ASN A 564 -31.73 -3.23 -12.91
CA ASN A 564 -32.51 -4.30 -13.55
C ASN A 564 -32.79 -4.13 -15.05
N SER A 565 -32.63 -2.92 -15.61
CA SER A 565 -32.69 -2.66 -17.06
C SER A 565 -31.61 -3.40 -17.84
N GLN A 566 -30.48 -3.71 -17.20
CA GLN A 566 -29.44 -4.55 -17.78
C GLN A 566 -29.77 -6.01 -17.48
N ARG A 567 -29.77 -6.84 -18.53
CA ARG A 567 -29.93 -8.28 -18.36
C ARG A 567 -28.69 -8.84 -17.67
N LYS A 568 -28.85 -9.60 -16.59
CA LYS A 568 -27.73 -10.21 -15.83
C LYS A 568 -27.79 -11.73 -15.72
N PHE A 569 -28.90 -12.33 -16.15
CA PHE A 569 -29.14 -13.76 -16.07
C PHE A 569 -29.76 -14.29 -17.37
N VAL A 570 -29.08 -15.23 -18.03
CA VAL A 570 -29.54 -15.84 -19.29
C VAL A 570 -29.35 -17.34 -19.29
N ARG A 571 -30.08 -18.03 -20.17
CA ARG A 571 -29.95 -19.46 -20.40
C ARG A 571 -29.70 -19.74 -21.89
N THR A 572 -28.62 -20.42 -22.23
CA THR A 572 -28.33 -20.80 -23.62
C THR A 572 -29.15 -22.03 -24.05
N PRO A 573 -29.33 -22.27 -25.36
CA PRO A 573 -30.12 -23.39 -25.89
C PRO A 573 -29.70 -24.79 -25.42
N ASP A 574 -28.44 -24.98 -25.05
CA ASP A 574 -27.94 -26.23 -24.45
C ASP A 574 -28.37 -26.45 -22.98
N GLY A 575 -29.10 -25.49 -22.41
CA GLY A 575 -29.66 -25.56 -21.06
C GLY A 575 -28.78 -24.93 -19.99
N THR A 576 -27.60 -24.42 -20.35
CA THR A 576 -26.63 -23.82 -19.43
C THR A 576 -27.09 -22.45 -18.91
N PHE A 577 -26.92 -22.20 -17.62
CA PHE A 577 -27.18 -20.91 -16.99
C PHE A 577 -25.93 -20.04 -16.95
N HIS A 578 -26.12 -18.74 -17.16
CA HIS A 578 -25.07 -17.74 -17.13
C HIS A 578 -25.51 -16.57 -16.26
N LEU A 579 -24.66 -16.22 -15.29
CA LEU A 579 -24.92 -15.16 -14.32
C LEU A 579 -23.74 -14.18 -14.31
N VAL A 580 -24.04 -12.89 -14.37
CA VAL A 580 -23.06 -11.82 -14.17
C VAL A 580 -23.48 -10.92 -13.02
N TYR A 581 -22.53 -10.54 -12.18
CA TYR A 581 -22.80 -9.73 -10.99
C TYR A 581 -21.54 -9.05 -10.48
N GLU A 582 -21.69 -8.12 -9.54
CA GLU A 582 -20.57 -7.39 -8.95
C GLU A 582 -20.19 -7.95 -7.57
N SER A 583 -18.88 -8.07 -7.32
CA SER A 583 -18.32 -8.40 -6.01
C SER A 583 -16.84 -8.04 -5.94
N MET A 584 -16.32 -7.73 -4.74
CA MET A 584 -14.91 -7.40 -4.51
C MET A 584 -14.43 -6.23 -5.40
N GLY A 585 -15.30 -5.27 -5.70
CA GLY A 585 -15.01 -4.15 -6.61
C GLY A 585 -14.84 -4.54 -8.09
N CYS A 586 -15.25 -5.75 -8.45
CA CYS A 586 -15.09 -6.33 -9.78
C CYS A 586 -16.40 -6.93 -10.30
N THR A 587 -16.48 -7.17 -11.61
CA THR A 587 -17.56 -7.96 -12.23
C THR A 587 -17.13 -9.42 -12.38
N TRP A 588 -18.03 -10.32 -12.02
CA TRP A 588 -17.83 -11.77 -12.06
C TRP A 588 -18.80 -12.40 -13.05
N TYR A 589 -18.34 -13.46 -13.72
CA TYR A 589 -19.15 -14.28 -14.60
C TYR A 589 -19.12 -15.71 -14.09
N GLU A 590 -20.29 -16.26 -13.84
CA GLU A 590 -20.47 -17.64 -13.42
C GLU A 590 -21.37 -18.41 -14.39
N ARG A 591 -21.12 -19.72 -14.47
CA ARG A 591 -21.86 -20.64 -15.32
C ARG A 591 -22.26 -21.89 -14.54
N SER A 592 -23.45 -22.39 -14.81
CA SER A 592 -23.91 -23.70 -14.33
C SER A 592 -24.42 -24.55 -15.48
N THR A 593 -23.85 -25.74 -15.60
CA THR A 593 -24.20 -26.75 -16.62
C THR A 593 -25.08 -27.88 -16.07
N ASP A 594 -25.42 -27.85 -14.79
CA ASP A 594 -26.16 -28.89 -14.06
C ASP A 594 -27.50 -28.36 -13.50
N ASN A 595 -28.14 -27.46 -14.26
CA ASN A 595 -29.41 -26.84 -13.89
C ASN A 595 -29.35 -26.03 -12.58
N GLY A 596 -28.22 -25.41 -12.28
CA GLY A 596 -28.05 -24.52 -11.12
C GLY A 596 -27.71 -25.23 -9.81
N VAL A 597 -27.31 -26.51 -9.85
CA VAL A 597 -26.88 -27.27 -8.66
C VAL A 597 -25.49 -26.84 -8.21
N SER A 598 -24.57 -26.65 -9.16
CA SER A 598 -23.23 -26.13 -8.92
C SER A 598 -22.89 -25.04 -9.92
N TRP A 599 -22.00 -24.13 -9.49
CA TRP A 599 -21.61 -22.96 -10.27
C TRP A 599 -20.10 -22.84 -10.34
N GLN A 600 -19.63 -22.61 -11.56
CA GLN A 600 -18.23 -22.41 -11.87
C GLN A 600 -17.97 -20.93 -12.14
N ILE A 601 -16.92 -20.39 -11.50
CA ILE A 601 -16.39 -19.07 -11.85
C ILE A 601 -15.65 -19.20 -13.18
N MET A 602 -16.12 -18.43 -14.16
CA MET A 602 -15.58 -18.44 -15.52
C MET A 602 -14.35 -17.54 -15.62
N ASN A 603 -13.89 -17.25 -16.84
CA ASN A 603 -12.65 -16.50 -17.06
C ASN A 603 -11.43 -17.09 -16.33
N ASN A 604 -11.32 -18.43 -16.33
CA ASN A 604 -10.27 -19.18 -15.61
C ASN A 604 -10.18 -18.84 -14.12
N GLY A 605 -11.34 -18.61 -13.47
CA GLY A 605 -11.44 -18.26 -12.05
C GLY A 605 -11.37 -16.76 -11.77
N LYS A 606 -11.07 -15.91 -12.76
CA LYS A 606 -10.83 -14.48 -12.55
C LYS A 606 -12.10 -13.64 -12.64
N PRO A 607 -12.12 -12.44 -12.03
CA PRO A 607 -13.10 -11.43 -12.42
C PRO A 607 -12.94 -11.10 -13.92
N LEU A 608 -14.02 -10.62 -14.55
CA LEU A 608 -13.95 -10.13 -15.93
C LEU A 608 -13.02 -8.93 -16.04
N ARG A 609 -13.01 -8.05 -15.03
CA ARG A 609 -12.11 -6.91 -14.93
C ARG A 609 -12.05 -6.35 -13.51
N ASP A 610 -10.89 -5.86 -13.09
CA ASP A 610 -10.73 -5.11 -11.85
C ASP A 610 -11.43 -3.73 -11.96
N ASN A 611 -11.93 -3.20 -10.83
CA ASN A 611 -12.62 -1.90 -10.75
C ASN A 611 -13.74 -1.75 -11.79
N SER A 612 -14.60 -2.76 -11.86
CA SER A 612 -15.68 -2.82 -12.85
C SER A 612 -17.05 -3.03 -12.22
N GLN A 613 -18.07 -2.53 -12.91
CA GLN A 613 -19.47 -2.52 -12.46
C GLN A 613 -20.46 -2.58 -13.64
N ASN A 614 -21.76 -2.59 -13.34
CA ASN A 614 -22.86 -2.53 -14.31
C ASN A 614 -22.76 -3.57 -15.44
N PRO A 615 -22.59 -4.87 -15.12
CA PRO A 615 -22.47 -5.90 -16.14
C PRO A 615 -23.81 -6.14 -16.84
N ALA A 616 -23.78 -6.37 -18.14
CA ALA A 616 -24.93 -6.78 -18.94
C ALA A 616 -24.58 -7.99 -19.81
N ILE A 617 -25.50 -8.94 -19.98
CA ILE A 617 -25.27 -10.19 -20.72
C ILE A 617 -26.34 -10.44 -21.80
N ALA A 618 -25.88 -10.86 -22.98
CA ALA A 618 -26.68 -11.35 -24.09
C ALA A 618 -26.13 -12.70 -24.58
N TYR A 619 -26.86 -13.36 -25.47
CA TYR A 619 -26.44 -14.65 -26.02
C TYR A 619 -26.85 -14.83 -27.48
N GLN A 620 -26.08 -15.62 -28.25
CA GLN A 620 -26.46 -16.11 -29.57
C GLN A 620 -25.95 -17.54 -29.72
N GLY A 621 -26.85 -18.48 -30.04
CA GLY A 621 -26.53 -19.90 -29.90
C GLY A 621 -26.05 -20.20 -28.48
N ASN A 622 -24.95 -20.95 -28.34
CA ASN A 622 -24.33 -21.28 -27.05
C ASN A 622 -23.16 -20.34 -26.69
N THR A 623 -23.12 -19.15 -27.29
CA THR A 623 -22.12 -18.12 -27.00
C THR A 623 -22.78 -16.98 -26.23
N VAL A 624 -22.15 -16.52 -25.16
CA VAL A 624 -22.59 -15.35 -24.38
C VAL A 624 -21.68 -14.15 -24.61
N PHE A 625 -22.26 -12.96 -24.56
CA PHE A 625 -21.60 -11.67 -24.73
C PHE A 625 -21.88 -10.82 -23.49
N ILE A 626 -20.82 -10.30 -22.86
CA ILE A 626 -20.91 -9.61 -21.58
C ILE A 626 -20.25 -8.24 -21.70
N ALA A 627 -20.99 -7.15 -21.49
CA ALA A 627 -20.43 -5.80 -21.37
C ALA A 627 -20.26 -5.42 -19.91
N VAL A 628 -19.15 -4.76 -19.55
CA VAL A 628 -18.85 -4.29 -18.19
C VAL A 628 -18.30 -2.86 -18.24
N GLN A 629 -18.71 -2.02 -17.31
CA GLN A 629 -18.19 -0.66 -17.13
C GLN A 629 -16.91 -0.66 -16.26
N PHE A 630 -16.00 0.28 -16.48
CA PHE A 630 -14.88 0.62 -15.59
C PHE A 630 -14.59 2.13 -15.65
N SER A 631 -13.59 2.61 -14.89
CA SER A 631 -13.34 4.05 -14.68
C SER A 631 -13.11 4.90 -15.93
N THR A 632 -12.74 4.30 -17.06
CA THR A 632 -12.47 5.03 -18.32
C THR A 632 -13.35 4.58 -19.49
N GLY A 633 -14.47 3.87 -19.25
CA GLY A 633 -15.41 3.44 -20.29
C GLY A 633 -16.08 2.10 -20.01
N PHE A 634 -16.26 1.28 -21.05
CA PHE A 634 -16.74 -0.09 -20.93
C PHE A 634 -15.95 -1.02 -21.86
N LYS A 635 -15.97 -2.32 -21.58
CA LYS A 635 -15.39 -3.39 -22.40
C LYS A 635 -16.38 -4.53 -22.47
N PHE A 636 -16.38 -5.28 -23.56
CA PHE A 636 -17.18 -6.49 -23.64
C PHE A 636 -16.31 -7.73 -23.90
N TYR A 637 -16.85 -8.87 -23.50
CA TYR A 637 -16.24 -10.19 -23.57
C TYR A 637 -17.21 -11.15 -24.24
N TRP A 638 -16.71 -12.20 -24.89
CA TRP A 638 -17.55 -13.32 -25.29
C TRP A 638 -16.96 -14.65 -24.82
N PHE A 639 -17.84 -15.60 -24.56
CA PHE A 639 -17.48 -16.93 -24.11
C PHE A 639 -18.27 -17.96 -24.91
N ASN A 640 -17.55 -18.87 -25.55
CA ASN A 640 -18.13 -20.02 -26.22
C ASN A 640 -18.42 -21.15 -25.21
N ASN A 641 -19.05 -22.22 -25.70
CA ASN A 641 -19.48 -23.31 -24.82
C ASN A 641 -18.30 -24.09 -24.17
N ALA A 642 -17.13 -24.08 -24.80
CA ALA A 642 -15.91 -24.69 -24.25
C ALA A 642 -15.28 -23.85 -23.11
N GLY A 643 -15.82 -22.66 -22.81
CA GLY A 643 -15.23 -21.73 -21.85
C GLY A 643 -14.04 -20.96 -22.40
N GLY A 644 -13.81 -21.02 -23.73
CA GLY A 644 -12.80 -20.22 -24.42
C GLY A 644 -13.07 -18.74 -24.21
N PHE A 645 -12.07 -18.05 -23.67
CA PHE A 645 -12.06 -16.62 -23.43
C PHE A 645 -11.39 -15.93 -24.60
N GLU A 646 -12.09 -15.01 -25.25
CA GLU A 646 -11.47 -14.03 -26.14
C GLU A 646 -12.04 -12.65 -25.77
N ALA A 647 -11.13 -11.72 -25.47
CA ALA A 647 -11.48 -10.33 -25.23
C ALA A 647 -11.20 -9.54 -26.50
N ALA A 648 -12.15 -8.73 -26.97
CA ALA A 648 -11.86 -7.72 -27.97
C ALA A 648 -11.06 -6.62 -27.28
N ASP A 649 -9.75 -6.62 -27.49
CA ASP A 649 -8.88 -5.52 -27.09
C ASP A 649 -9.01 -4.38 -28.11
N SER A 650 -10.14 -3.69 -28.06
CA SER A 650 -10.22 -2.33 -28.57
C SER A 650 -10.52 -1.40 -27.40
N VAL A 651 -9.45 -0.77 -26.90
CA VAL A 651 -9.56 0.50 -26.19
C VAL A 651 -10.24 1.47 -27.15
N ILE A 652 -11.53 1.74 -26.96
CA ILE A 652 -12.21 2.77 -27.73
C ILE A 652 -11.82 4.10 -27.09
N ASN A 653 -10.66 4.62 -27.50
CA ASN A 653 -10.46 6.06 -27.56
C ASN A 653 -11.33 6.54 -28.74
N PRO A 654 -12.44 7.26 -28.51
CA PRO A 654 -12.90 8.15 -29.56
C PRO A 654 -11.78 9.17 -29.74
N GLY A 655 -11.22 9.25 -30.94
CA GLY A 655 -10.18 10.24 -31.21
C GLY A 655 -10.67 11.64 -30.86
N GLY A 656 -9.88 12.35 -30.05
CA GLY A 656 -10.02 13.79 -29.82
C GLY A 656 -10.73 14.16 -28.51
N GLU A 657 -9.97 14.84 -27.65
CA GLU A 657 -10.37 15.55 -26.42
C GLU A 657 -10.61 14.73 -25.14
N VAL A 658 -10.02 15.23 -24.06
CA VAL A 658 -10.30 14.82 -22.68
C VAL A 658 -11.72 15.28 -22.37
N ILE A 659 -12.67 14.35 -22.44
CA ILE A 659 -14.04 14.58 -21.99
C ILE A 659 -14.12 14.12 -20.54
N ASP A 660 -14.61 14.98 -19.67
CA ASP A 660 -14.88 14.71 -18.25
C ASP A 660 -15.86 13.52 -18.14
N TYR A 661 -15.34 12.30 -17.93
CA TYR A 661 -16.12 11.06 -17.97
C TYR A 661 -17.02 10.94 -16.73
N GLN A 662 -18.33 10.87 -16.95
CA GLN A 662 -19.32 10.57 -15.91
C GLN A 662 -19.06 9.19 -15.27
N SER A 663 -19.33 9.07 -13.98
CA SER A 663 -19.12 7.87 -13.15
C SER A 663 -20.05 6.68 -13.48
N ASP A 664 -20.96 6.80 -14.46
CA ASP A 664 -21.99 5.79 -14.75
C ASP A 664 -22.34 5.67 -16.25
N VAL A 665 -21.74 4.66 -16.91
CA VAL A 665 -21.89 4.33 -18.34
C VAL A 665 -23.05 3.36 -18.58
N SER A 666 -23.32 2.45 -17.64
CA SER A 666 -24.44 1.49 -17.65
C SER A 666 -24.75 0.86 -19.03
N PRO A 667 -23.84 0.04 -19.61
CA PRO A 667 -24.00 -0.50 -20.95
C PRO A 667 -25.14 -1.54 -21.04
N ALA A 668 -25.98 -1.47 -22.07
CA ALA A 668 -26.92 -2.51 -22.47
C ALA A 668 -26.40 -3.21 -23.73
N ILE A 669 -26.56 -4.53 -23.82
CA ILE A 669 -26.02 -5.35 -24.91
C ILE A 669 -27.09 -6.30 -25.43
N GLU A 670 -27.19 -6.46 -26.75
CA GLU A 670 -27.99 -7.49 -27.40
C GLU A 670 -27.37 -7.91 -28.72
N ILE A 671 -27.58 -9.17 -29.10
CA ILE A 671 -27.08 -9.74 -30.36
C ILE A 671 -28.22 -10.37 -31.15
N LYS A 672 -28.23 -10.10 -32.47
CA LYS A 672 -29.12 -10.72 -33.45
C LYS A 672 -28.29 -11.38 -34.53
N SER A 673 -28.38 -12.71 -34.64
CA SER A 673 -27.65 -13.51 -35.64
C SER A 673 -26.14 -13.30 -35.51
N ASP A 674 -25.56 -12.39 -36.28
CA ASP A 674 -24.12 -12.06 -36.30
C ASP A 674 -23.89 -10.55 -36.08
N ARG A 675 -24.88 -9.83 -35.56
CA ARG A 675 -24.83 -8.39 -35.28
C ARG A 675 -25.04 -8.06 -33.82
N LEU A 676 -24.05 -7.43 -33.22
CA LEU A 676 -24.00 -7.06 -31.81
C LEU A 676 -24.20 -5.54 -31.67
N LEU A 677 -25.17 -5.14 -30.85
CA LEU A 677 -25.43 -3.75 -30.51
C LEU A 677 -25.16 -3.53 -29.02
N ILE A 678 -24.36 -2.51 -28.71
CA ILE A 678 -24.14 -2.03 -27.34
C ILE A 678 -24.59 -0.59 -27.26
N VAL A 679 -25.48 -0.27 -26.33
CA VAL A 679 -25.96 1.09 -26.04
C VAL A 679 -25.51 1.50 -24.65
N TYR A 680 -24.99 2.72 -24.49
CA TYR A 680 -24.40 3.17 -23.23
C TYR A 680 -24.54 4.69 -23.03
N ARG A 681 -24.37 5.16 -21.79
CA ARG A 681 -24.49 6.57 -21.41
C ARG A 681 -23.20 7.34 -21.67
N ASN A 682 -23.32 8.50 -22.31
CA ASN A 682 -22.25 9.49 -22.50
C ASN A 682 -22.86 10.84 -22.93
N ASN A 683 -23.25 11.70 -21.97
CA ASN A 683 -23.96 12.96 -22.21
C ASN A 683 -25.17 12.81 -23.16
N GLY A 684 -25.98 11.78 -22.93
CA GLY A 684 -26.84 11.17 -23.95
C GLY A 684 -26.70 9.65 -23.93
N LEU A 685 -27.37 8.97 -24.87
CA LEU A 685 -27.07 7.58 -25.19
C LEU A 685 -26.27 7.51 -26.50
N LYS A 686 -25.21 6.71 -26.48
CA LYS A 686 -24.41 6.32 -27.64
C LYS A 686 -24.60 4.84 -27.93
N TYR A 687 -24.35 4.44 -29.17
CA TYR A 687 -24.28 3.04 -29.55
C TYR A 687 -22.97 2.71 -30.24
N ASN A 688 -22.55 1.45 -30.10
CA ASN A 688 -21.55 0.81 -30.93
C ASN A 688 -22.17 -0.45 -31.58
N PHE A 689 -21.94 -0.62 -32.87
CA PHE A 689 -22.46 -1.72 -33.67
C PHE A 689 -21.32 -2.56 -34.24
N TYR A 690 -21.42 -3.88 -34.12
CA TYR A 690 -20.36 -4.82 -34.49
C TYR A 690 -20.89 -6.01 -35.28
N GLN A 691 -20.02 -6.61 -36.08
CA GLN A 691 -20.22 -7.93 -36.69
C GLN A 691 -19.43 -8.99 -35.92
N TRP A 692 -20.09 -10.09 -35.57
CA TRP A 692 -19.47 -11.29 -34.99
C TRP A 692 -19.32 -12.37 -36.05
N TYR A 693 -18.16 -13.02 -36.13
CA TYR A 693 -17.93 -14.11 -37.08
C TYR A 693 -17.95 -15.48 -36.36
N PRO A 694 -19.09 -16.18 -36.33
CA PRO A 694 -19.22 -17.47 -35.64
C PRO A 694 -18.36 -18.58 -36.27
N SER A 695 -18.12 -18.52 -37.57
CA SER A 695 -17.26 -19.45 -38.32
C SER A 695 -15.83 -18.88 -38.39
N GLY A 696 -14.99 -19.18 -37.39
CA GLY A 696 -13.62 -18.67 -37.25
C GLY A 696 -13.10 -18.84 -35.82
N ASN A 697 -12.10 -18.06 -35.39
CA ASN A 697 -11.73 -17.95 -33.97
C ASN A 697 -12.84 -17.30 -33.12
N GLY A 698 -13.85 -16.68 -33.75
CA GLY A 698 -14.92 -15.94 -33.06
C GLY A 698 -14.71 -14.42 -33.10
N ASP A 699 -13.88 -13.94 -34.03
CA ASP A 699 -13.52 -12.52 -34.20
C ASP A 699 -14.74 -11.59 -34.27
N ILE A 700 -14.55 -10.36 -33.79
CA ILE A 700 -15.55 -9.30 -33.81
C ILE A 700 -14.97 -8.05 -34.46
N SER A 701 -15.68 -7.52 -35.45
CA SER A 701 -15.30 -6.32 -36.18
C SER A 701 -16.25 -5.18 -35.87
N PHE A 702 -15.68 -4.00 -35.60
CA PHE A 702 -16.44 -2.76 -35.49
C PHE A 702 -17.04 -2.37 -36.84
N LEU A 703 -18.31 -1.95 -36.83
CA LEU A 703 -19.02 -1.48 -38.03
C LEU A 703 -19.26 0.03 -37.97
N GLU A 704 -19.90 0.50 -36.90
CA GLU A 704 -20.34 1.89 -36.74
C GLU A 704 -20.53 2.26 -35.27
N ASP A 705 -20.38 3.54 -34.93
CA ASP A 705 -20.86 4.15 -33.69
C ASP A 705 -21.70 5.40 -33.98
N GLY A 706 -22.49 5.83 -33.00
CA GLY A 706 -23.34 7.00 -33.15
C GLY A 706 -24.10 7.39 -31.90
N LEU A 707 -24.89 8.45 -32.02
CA LEU A 707 -25.82 8.90 -30.97
C LEU A 707 -27.18 8.25 -31.18
N ILE A 708 -27.83 7.87 -30.08
CA ILE A 708 -29.26 7.55 -30.09
C ILE A 708 -30.04 8.86 -30.19
N LEU A 709 -30.87 8.98 -31.23
CA LEU A 709 -31.69 10.17 -31.47
C LEU A 709 -32.66 10.39 -30.31
N ASN A 710 -32.91 11.65 -29.96
CA ASN A 710 -33.80 12.06 -28.86
C ASN A 710 -33.36 11.64 -27.44
N SER A 711 -32.11 11.20 -27.27
CA SER A 711 -31.47 11.05 -25.96
C SER A 711 -30.72 12.33 -25.57
N ASP A 712 -30.56 12.56 -24.27
CA ASP A 712 -29.84 13.71 -23.71
C ASP A 712 -29.11 13.33 -22.40
N ALA A 713 -28.46 14.29 -21.73
CA ALA A 713 -27.67 14.05 -20.51
C ALA A 713 -28.46 13.38 -19.37
N ASN A 714 -29.78 13.51 -19.34
CA ASN A 714 -30.66 12.87 -18.34
C ASN A 714 -31.06 11.43 -18.73
N SER A 715 -30.56 10.88 -19.85
CA SER A 715 -30.90 9.53 -20.29
C SER A 715 -30.16 8.49 -19.44
N ILE A 716 -30.94 7.57 -18.85
CA ILE A 716 -30.48 6.56 -17.89
C ILE A 716 -31.07 5.18 -18.20
N THR A 717 -30.44 4.13 -17.64
CA THR A 717 -30.95 2.75 -17.63
C THR A 717 -31.46 2.24 -19.00
N PRO A 718 -30.62 2.20 -20.06
CA PRO A 718 -31.02 1.64 -21.35
C PRO A 718 -31.26 0.13 -21.24
N THR A 719 -32.17 -0.40 -22.06
CA THR A 719 -32.45 -1.84 -22.23
C THR A 719 -32.65 -2.17 -23.71
N LEU A 720 -32.14 -3.31 -24.15
CA LEU A 720 -32.23 -3.78 -25.53
C LEU A 720 -32.94 -5.13 -25.61
N ALA A 721 -33.71 -5.34 -26.67
CA ALA A 721 -34.12 -6.68 -27.08
C ALA A 721 -34.34 -6.77 -28.59
N VAL A 722 -34.39 -8.01 -29.08
CA VAL A 722 -34.56 -8.35 -30.49
C VAL A 722 -35.50 -9.54 -30.63
N ASN A 723 -36.17 -9.63 -31.78
CA ASN A 723 -36.79 -10.88 -32.19
C ASN A 723 -35.73 -11.79 -32.82
N LYS A 724 -35.36 -12.89 -32.16
CA LYS A 724 -34.31 -13.78 -32.68
C LYS A 724 -34.78 -14.67 -33.84
N ASN A 725 -36.09 -14.76 -34.08
CA ASN A 725 -36.72 -15.69 -35.01
C ASN A 725 -36.97 -15.09 -36.42
N THR A 726 -36.61 -13.83 -36.66
CA THR A 726 -36.75 -13.16 -37.96
C THR A 726 -35.40 -12.95 -38.64
N SER A 727 -35.37 -12.66 -39.93
CA SER A 727 -34.11 -12.39 -40.66
C SER A 727 -33.56 -11.01 -40.39
N ASP A 728 -34.43 -10.05 -40.08
CA ASP A 728 -34.10 -8.63 -40.11
C ASP A 728 -33.39 -8.18 -38.82
N TYR A 729 -32.51 -7.19 -38.96
CA TYR A 729 -31.76 -6.61 -37.84
C TYR A 729 -32.59 -5.52 -37.15
N ASN A 730 -33.65 -5.94 -36.46
CA ASN A 730 -34.58 -5.07 -35.75
C ASN A 730 -34.26 -5.07 -34.24
N PHE A 731 -33.56 -4.03 -33.77
CA PHE A 731 -33.28 -3.81 -32.36
C PHE A 731 -34.33 -2.88 -31.74
N HIS A 732 -34.80 -3.20 -30.55
CA HIS A 732 -35.73 -2.39 -29.80
C HIS A 732 -35.04 -1.86 -28.56
N LEU A 733 -35.07 -0.54 -28.37
CA LEU A 733 -34.44 0.17 -27.29
C LEU A 733 -35.51 0.88 -26.46
N ALA A 734 -35.45 0.74 -25.14
CA ALA A 734 -36.14 1.62 -24.20
C ALA A 734 -35.15 2.17 -23.17
N TRP A 735 -35.41 3.36 -22.66
CA TRP A 735 -34.56 4.00 -21.65
C TRP A 735 -35.35 4.97 -20.79
N GLY A 736 -34.85 5.24 -19.59
CA GLY A 736 -35.37 6.31 -18.73
C GLY A 736 -34.78 7.65 -19.15
N GLN A 737 -35.56 8.72 -19.03
CA GLN A 737 -35.13 10.09 -19.29
C GLN A 737 -35.54 10.95 -18.10
N GLY A 738 -34.59 11.24 -17.20
CA GLY A 738 -34.92 11.73 -15.86
C GLY A 738 -35.56 10.63 -15.01
N ASP A 739 -36.43 11.00 -14.08
CA ASP A 739 -37.11 10.08 -13.17
C ASP A 739 -38.59 9.82 -13.51
N ASN A 740 -39.09 10.34 -14.65
CA ASN A 740 -40.52 10.30 -14.99
C ASN A 740 -40.86 9.89 -16.44
N ILE A 741 -39.90 9.91 -17.37
CA ILE A 741 -40.15 9.59 -18.78
C ILE A 741 -39.49 8.26 -19.15
N ILE A 742 -40.26 7.39 -19.82
CA ILE A 742 -39.72 6.20 -20.49
C ILE A 742 -39.75 6.46 -22.00
N ARG A 743 -38.60 6.48 -22.65
CA ARG A 743 -38.51 6.58 -24.12
C ARG A 743 -38.41 5.20 -24.74
N TYR A 744 -38.89 5.08 -25.99
CA TYR A 744 -38.78 3.86 -26.77
C TYR A 744 -38.49 4.17 -28.24
N GLN A 745 -37.66 3.34 -28.88
CA GLN A 745 -37.39 3.40 -30.30
C GLN A 745 -37.05 2.02 -30.89
N LYS A 746 -37.48 1.77 -32.13
CA LYS A 746 -36.96 0.69 -32.97
C LYS A 746 -35.80 1.20 -33.84
N ILE A 747 -34.68 0.48 -33.80
CA ILE A 747 -33.45 0.74 -34.55
C ILE A 747 -33.26 -0.42 -35.53
N THR A 748 -33.17 -0.11 -36.82
CA THR A 748 -33.11 -1.12 -37.90
C THR A 748 -31.76 -1.10 -38.60
N SER A 749 -31.43 -2.15 -39.34
CA SER A 749 -30.32 -2.14 -40.30
C SER A 749 -30.71 -2.94 -41.53
N SER A 750 -30.92 -2.25 -42.66
CA SER A 750 -31.35 -2.90 -43.90
C SER A 750 -30.21 -3.60 -44.65
N ASP A 751 -29.00 -3.05 -44.57
CA ASP A 751 -27.78 -3.59 -45.17
C ASP A 751 -26.96 -4.47 -44.22
N GLY A 752 -27.34 -4.50 -42.93
CA GLY A 752 -26.58 -5.16 -41.89
C GLY A 752 -25.22 -4.50 -41.64
N ILE A 753 -25.03 -3.24 -42.01
CA ILE A 753 -23.78 -2.50 -41.79
C ILE A 753 -24.08 -1.20 -41.05
N ARG A 754 -25.14 -0.48 -41.46
CA ARG A 754 -25.50 0.82 -40.89
C ARG A 754 -26.79 0.75 -40.08
N LEU A 755 -26.83 1.49 -38.98
CA LEU A 755 -28.06 1.64 -38.18
C LEU A 755 -28.95 2.78 -38.70
N GLU A 756 -30.23 2.50 -38.77
CA GLU A 756 -31.28 3.41 -39.20
C GLU A 756 -32.21 3.67 -38.01
N GLN A 757 -32.36 4.95 -37.66
CA GLN A 757 -33.19 5.39 -36.53
C GLN A 757 -34.41 6.13 -37.06
N SER A 758 -35.50 5.39 -37.32
CA SER A 758 -36.74 5.97 -37.83
C SER A 758 -37.53 6.70 -36.75
N SER A 759 -38.16 7.82 -37.12
CA SER A 759 -39.15 8.53 -36.28
C SER A 759 -40.51 7.83 -36.25
N SER A 760 -40.80 6.95 -37.23
CA SER A 760 -42.10 6.27 -37.32
C SER A 760 -42.37 5.33 -36.14
N CYS A 761 -41.32 4.75 -35.54
CA CYS A 761 -41.42 3.85 -34.39
C CYS A 761 -40.69 4.41 -33.16
N TYR A 762 -40.85 5.71 -32.90
CA TYR A 762 -40.35 6.41 -31.72
C TYR A 762 -41.51 6.81 -30.80
N LYS A 763 -41.34 6.62 -29.49
CA LYS A 763 -42.27 7.09 -28.45
C LYS A 763 -41.55 8.06 -27.52
N ALA A 764 -41.98 9.32 -27.54
CA ALA A 764 -41.39 10.38 -26.73
C ALA A 764 -41.58 10.16 -25.23
N ASN A 765 -42.73 9.59 -24.84
CA ASN A 765 -42.97 9.07 -23.50
C ASN A 765 -43.93 7.88 -23.59
N LEU A 766 -43.40 6.67 -23.43
CA LEU A 766 -44.15 5.42 -23.41
C LEU A 766 -45.03 5.28 -22.17
N ALA A 767 -44.62 5.91 -21.06
CA ALA A 767 -45.34 5.97 -19.79
C ALA A 767 -46.40 7.09 -19.76
N ALA A 768 -46.61 7.81 -20.85
CA ALA A 768 -47.63 8.84 -20.90
C ALA A 768 -49.01 8.26 -20.54
N ASN A 769 -49.68 8.90 -19.58
CA ASN A 769 -51.00 8.54 -19.07
C ASN A 769 -51.06 7.21 -18.29
N ASP A 770 -49.94 6.73 -17.73
CA ASP A 770 -49.92 5.49 -16.94
C ASP A 770 -50.44 5.65 -15.48
N GLY A 771 -50.63 6.90 -15.05
CA GLY A 771 -51.13 7.25 -13.71
C GLY A 771 -50.02 7.40 -12.65
N TYR A 772 -48.75 7.38 -13.03
CA TYR A 772 -47.59 7.52 -12.14
C TYR A 772 -46.78 8.78 -12.44
N THR A 773 -46.27 9.43 -11.38
CA THR A 773 -45.48 10.67 -11.50
C THR A 773 -44.01 10.42 -11.81
N LYS A 774 -43.51 9.23 -11.47
CA LYS A 774 -42.14 8.79 -11.68
C LYS A 774 -42.14 7.43 -12.36
N ASN A 775 -41.26 7.24 -13.33
CA ASN A 775 -41.15 6.03 -14.14
C ASN A 775 -39.69 5.75 -14.46
N TYR A 776 -39.18 4.60 -14.02
CA TYR A 776 -37.76 4.28 -14.15
C TYR A 776 -37.50 2.76 -14.29
N THR A 777 -36.26 2.42 -14.64
CA THR A 777 -35.78 1.03 -14.83
C THR A 777 -36.58 0.22 -15.86
N PRO A 778 -36.72 0.70 -17.12
CA PRO A 778 -37.44 -0.04 -18.14
C PRO A 778 -36.72 -1.36 -18.47
N THR A 779 -37.51 -2.38 -18.79
CA THR A 779 -37.11 -3.68 -19.35
C THR A 779 -38.05 -3.99 -20.50
N LEU A 780 -37.59 -4.73 -21.51
CA LEU A 780 -38.43 -5.03 -22.67
C LEU A 780 -38.13 -6.39 -23.30
N VAL A 781 -39.14 -6.93 -23.98
CA VAL A 781 -39.04 -8.11 -24.86
C VAL A 781 -39.73 -7.83 -26.19
N VAL A 782 -39.37 -8.58 -27.23
CA VAL A 782 -39.92 -8.44 -28.59
C VAL A 782 -40.52 -9.78 -29.02
N LEU A 783 -41.81 -9.80 -29.32
CA LEU A 783 -42.54 -11.01 -29.74
C LEU A 783 -42.67 -11.10 -31.27
N GLY A 784 -42.71 -9.95 -31.94
CA GLY A 784 -42.69 -9.79 -33.39
C GLY A 784 -41.97 -8.49 -33.79
N ASP A 785 -41.60 -8.34 -35.07
CA ASP A 785 -40.73 -7.23 -35.51
C ASP A 785 -41.28 -5.82 -35.22
N ASP A 786 -42.59 -5.64 -35.13
CA ASP A 786 -43.23 -4.37 -34.76
C ASP A 786 -44.04 -4.48 -33.45
N LEU A 787 -43.82 -5.55 -32.67
CA LEU A 787 -44.57 -5.84 -31.45
C LEU A 787 -43.63 -6.11 -30.28
N ALA A 788 -43.38 -5.05 -29.50
CA ALA A 788 -42.63 -5.12 -28.26
C ALA A 788 -43.57 -5.09 -27.04
N ARG A 789 -43.01 -5.50 -25.91
CA ARG A 789 -43.61 -5.39 -24.57
C ARG A 789 -42.60 -4.73 -23.66
N ALA A 790 -43.02 -3.68 -22.97
CA ALA A 790 -42.17 -2.93 -22.05
C ALA A 790 -42.77 -2.96 -20.66
N SER A 791 -41.90 -3.05 -19.66
CA SER A 791 -42.26 -2.95 -18.24
C SER A 791 -41.26 -2.07 -17.50
N TRP A 792 -41.74 -1.28 -16.54
CA TRP A 792 -40.92 -0.39 -15.71
C TRP A 792 -41.50 -0.31 -14.30
N ILE A 793 -40.83 0.41 -13.40
CA ILE A 793 -41.37 0.73 -12.09
C ILE A 793 -42.04 2.10 -12.17
N GLY A 794 -43.33 2.14 -11.86
CA GLY A 794 -44.11 3.36 -11.70
C GLY A 794 -44.24 3.73 -10.23
N GLU A 795 -43.96 4.98 -9.90
CA GLU A 795 -44.00 5.52 -8.55
C GLU A 795 -44.84 6.80 -8.50
N ARG A 796 -45.74 6.88 -7.51
CA ARG A 796 -46.53 8.09 -7.23
C ARG A 796 -46.65 8.35 -5.74
N ASN A 797 -46.50 9.62 -5.37
CA ASN A 797 -46.79 10.07 -4.02
C ASN A 797 -48.25 10.50 -3.94
N THR A 798 -49.00 9.90 -3.04
CA THR A 798 -50.38 10.30 -2.73
C THR A 798 -50.37 11.10 -1.43
N ILE A 799 -50.96 12.31 -1.45
CA ILE A 799 -51.07 13.19 -0.29
C ILE A 799 -52.43 12.91 0.36
N THR A 800 -52.44 12.40 1.59
CA THR A 800 -53.63 12.36 2.44
C THR A 800 -53.57 13.43 3.52
N ASP A 801 -54.68 13.71 4.21
CA ASP A 801 -54.74 14.72 5.28
C ASP A 801 -53.84 14.40 6.50
N GLU A 802 -53.33 13.15 6.61
CA GLU A 802 -52.54 12.68 7.75
C GLU A 802 -51.12 12.16 7.39
N GLU A 803 -50.91 11.56 6.20
CA GLU A 803 -49.59 11.05 5.74
C GLU A 803 -49.42 11.07 4.20
N SER A 804 -48.17 11.12 3.72
CA SER A 804 -47.84 10.87 2.31
C SER A 804 -47.62 9.36 2.08
N ILE A 805 -48.48 8.71 1.29
CA ILE A 805 -48.33 7.30 0.93
C ILE A 805 -47.63 7.23 -0.44
N ASN A 806 -46.47 6.59 -0.51
CA ASN A 806 -45.75 6.36 -1.76
C ASN A 806 -46.14 4.99 -2.33
N GLU A 807 -46.74 4.95 -3.52
CA GLU A 807 -47.16 3.72 -4.19
C GLU A 807 -46.18 3.38 -5.32
N LYS A 808 -45.48 2.23 -5.21
CA LYS A 808 -44.60 1.70 -6.26
C LYS A 808 -45.15 0.39 -6.85
N ARG A 809 -45.33 0.36 -8.16
CA ARG A 809 -45.90 -0.78 -8.90
C ARG A 809 -45.03 -1.17 -10.09
N VAL A 810 -45.11 -2.42 -10.52
CA VAL A 810 -44.68 -2.79 -11.87
C VAL A 810 -45.71 -2.22 -12.83
N VAL A 811 -45.30 -1.44 -13.81
CA VAL A 811 -46.16 -0.97 -14.91
C VAL A 811 -45.76 -1.72 -16.18
N PHE A 812 -46.73 -2.05 -17.00
CA PHE A 812 -46.54 -2.82 -18.23
C PHE A 812 -47.48 -2.34 -19.33
N ARG A 813 -46.99 -2.31 -20.58
CA ARG A 813 -47.85 -2.17 -21.77
C ARG A 813 -47.25 -2.81 -23.01
N GLY A 814 -48.11 -3.06 -23.99
CA GLY A 814 -47.69 -3.34 -25.36
C GLY A 814 -47.14 -2.11 -26.07
N VAL A 815 -46.22 -2.31 -27.02
CA VAL A 815 -45.70 -1.25 -27.90
C VAL A 815 -45.79 -1.69 -29.35
N LYS A 816 -46.43 -0.87 -30.18
CA LYS A 816 -46.49 -1.03 -31.63
C LYS A 816 -46.03 0.25 -32.32
N CYS A 817 -45.44 0.10 -33.50
CA CYS A 817 -44.85 1.21 -34.24
C CYS A 817 -45.89 2.17 -34.84
N ASP A 818 -47.16 1.79 -34.95
CA ASP A 818 -48.20 2.55 -35.66
C ASP A 818 -48.99 3.52 -34.77
N ASN A 819 -48.34 4.32 -33.92
CA ASN A 819 -49.01 5.33 -33.04
C ASN A 819 -50.21 4.87 -32.18
N THR A 820 -50.53 3.58 -32.18
CA THR A 820 -51.60 2.98 -31.38
C THR A 820 -51.21 3.01 -29.90
N SER A 821 -52.20 3.35 -29.06
CA SER A 821 -52.08 3.35 -27.61
C SER A 821 -52.79 2.13 -27.06
N PHE A 822 -52.03 1.18 -26.50
CA PHE A 822 -52.60 0.04 -25.78
C PHE A 822 -52.85 0.36 -24.31
N SER A 823 -53.80 -0.37 -23.72
CA SER A 823 -54.04 -0.38 -22.29
C SER A 823 -52.78 -0.69 -21.46
N PHE A 824 -52.76 -0.21 -20.22
CA PHE A 824 -51.71 -0.50 -19.25
C PHE A 824 -52.14 -1.61 -18.31
N TRP A 825 -51.15 -2.23 -17.68
CA TRP A 825 -51.31 -3.14 -16.56
C TRP A 825 -50.39 -2.71 -15.44
N ASN A 826 -50.83 -2.85 -14.20
CA ASN A 826 -49.97 -2.67 -13.05
C ASN A 826 -50.09 -3.83 -12.04
N PHE A 827 -48.95 -4.17 -11.43
CA PHE A 827 -48.79 -5.35 -10.56
C PHE A 827 -47.94 -5.06 -9.32
N GLY A 828 -48.12 -5.90 -8.29
CA GLY A 828 -47.28 -5.93 -7.07
C GLY A 828 -47.50 -4.71 -6.17
N TYR A 829 -47.01 -4.70 -4.95
CA TYR A 829 -47.10 -3.56 -4.01
C TYR A 829 -45.71 -3.23 -3.46
N ASP A 830 -45.36 -1.95 -3.35
CA ASP A 830 -44.03 -1.49 -2.96
C ASP A 830 -42.91 -2.20 -3.72
N VAL A 831 -43.01 -2.14 -5.05
CA VAL A 831 -42.09 -2.82 -5.95
C VAL A 831 -40.72 -2.15 -5.91
N ARG A 832 -39.69 -2.97 -5.68
CA ARG A 832 -38.29 -2.53 -5.60
C ARG A 832 -37.52 -2.82 -6.89
N SER A 833 -37.78 -3.96 -7.52
CA SER A 833 -37.07 -4.38 -8.73
C SER A 833 -37.98 -5.23 -9.61
N ALA A 834 -37.97 -5.02 -10.92
CA ALA A 834 -38.81 -5.75 -11.87
C ALA A 834 -38.05 -6.09 -13.14
N THR A 835 -38.52 -7.09 -13.88
CA THR A 835 -37.92 -7.54 -15.15
C THR A 835 -38.89 -8.43 -15.91
N ILE A 836 -38.85 -8.29 -17.24
CA ILE A 836 -39.61 -9.10 -18.19
C ILE A 836 -38.66 -9.91 -19.07
N GLN A 837 -38.98 -11.18 -19.28
CA GLN A 837 -38.29 -12.02 -20.26
C GLN A 837 -39.26 -12.99 -20.92
N LYS A 838 -38.92 -13.43 -22.14
CA LYS A 838 -39.72 -14.34 -22.96
C LYS A 838 -39.05 -15.70 -23.18
N SER A 839 -39.86 -16.68 -23.56
CA SER A 839 -39.38 -17.93 -24.12
C SER A 839 -38.82 -17.73 -25.54
N ASN A 840 -37.93 -18.62 -25.96
CA ASN A 840 -37.23 -18.55 -27.24
C ASN A 840 -38.17 -18.77 -28.44
N ASP A 841 -39.26 -19.52 -28.23
CA ASP A 841 -40.35 -19.71 -29.20
C ASP A 841 -41.26 -18.48 -29.38
N ASN A 842 -41.02 -17.38 -28.64
CA ASN A 842 -41.86 -16.18 -28.58
C ASN A 842 -43.32 -16.40 -28.13
N ALA A 843 -43.67 -17.58 -27.62
CA ALA A 843 -45.05 -17.91 -27.28
C ALA A 843 -45.45 -17.39 -25.89
N ASN A 844 -44.50 -17.23 -24.97
CA ASN A 844 -44.79 -16.86 -23.59
C ASN A 844 -43.76 -15.87 -23.05
N TYR A 845 -44.17 -15.10 -22.04
CA TYR A 845 -43.27 -14.27 -21.26
C TYR A 845 -43.72 -14.21 -19.81
N PHE A 846 -42.76 -13.96 -18.92
CA PHE A 846 -42.99 -13.73 -17.50
C PHE A 846 -42.53 -12.34 -17.12
N ILE A 847 -43.30 -11.70 -16.25
CA ILE A 847 -42.91 -10.48 -15.54
C ILE A 847 -42.68 -10.90 -14.10
N ILE A 848 -41.48 -10.68 -13.58
CA ILE A 848 -41.08 -11.04 -12.22
C ILE A 848 -40.63 -9.78 -11.49
N TRP A 849 -40.93 -9.69 -10.19
CA TRP A 849 -40.52 -8.56 -9.37
C TRP A 849 -40.23 -8.96 -7.92
N ASN A 850 -39.52 -8.08 -7.22
CA ASN A 850 -39.35 -8.08 -5.78
C ASN A 850 -40.06 -6.89 -5.15
N GLU A 851 -40.62 -7.10 -3.98
CA GLU A 851 -41.23 -6.08 -3.14
C GLU A 851 -40.32 -5.72 -1.96
N GLU A 852 -40.57 -4.57 -1.32
CA GLU A 852 -39.77 -4.07 -0.20
C GLU A 852 -39.73 -5.05 1.01
N ASN A 853 -40.77 -5.88 1.18
CA ASN A 853 -40.87 -6.95 2.18
C ASN A 853 -40.04 -8.22 1.81
N ASN A 854 -39.25 -8.15 0.74
CA ASN A 854 -38.44 -9.22 0.15
C ASN A 854 -39.22 -10.38 -0.51
N ALA A 855 -40.54 -10.27 -0.71
CA ALA A 855 -41.28 -11.26 -1.50
C ALA A 855 -40.88 -11.19 -2.98
N THR A 856 -40.69 -12.35 -3.63
CA THR A 856 -40.54 -12.44 -5.09
C THR A 856 -41.82 -12.99 -5.71
N LYS A 857 -42.34 -12.27 -6.69
CA LYS A 857 -43.62 -12.57 -7.33
C LYS A 857 -43.50 -12.52 -8.85
N ALA A 858 -44.41 -13.21 -9.53
CA ALA A 858 -44.47 -13.19 -10.98
C ALA A 858 -45.91 -13.23 -11.52
N THR A 859 -46.08 -12.77 -12.75
CA THR A 859 -47.25 -12.97 -13.61
C THR A 859 -46.80 -13.44 -15.00
N ASN A 860 -47.74 -13.88 -15.83
CA ASN A 860 -47.49 -14.39 -17.16
C ASN A 860 -48.47 -13.83 -18.20
N ASN A 861 -48.14 -13.99 -19.48
CA ASN A 861 -48.94 -13.47 -20.59
C ASN A 861 -50.28 -14.17 -20.84
N THR A 862 -50.53 -15.34 -20.24
CA THR A 862 -51.79 -16.08 -20.43
C THR A 862 -52.88 -15.69 -19.44
N THR A 863 -52.48 -15.25 -18.25
CA THR A 863 -53.37 -14.88 -17.15
C THR A 863 -52.73 -13.71 -16.41
N LEU A 864 -52.48 -12.59 -17.10
CA LEU A 864 -51.80 -11.44 -16.51
C LEU A 864 -52.47 -10.96 -15.21
N SER A 865 -53.75 -11.28 -15.00
CA SER A 865 -54.53 -11.05 -13.78
C SER A 865 -54.17 -11.95 -12.58
N VAL A 866 -53.34 -12.97 -12.78
CA VAL A 866 -52.95 -13.96 -11.77
C VAL A 866 -51.50 -13.70 -11.35
N ILE A 867 -51.34 -13.32 -10.08
CA ILE A 867 -50.03 -13.11 -9.44
C ILE A 867 -49.68 -14.36 -8.61
N LYS A 868 -48.41 -14.80 -8.69
CA LYS A 868 -47.89 -15.92 -7.92
C LYS A 868 -46.66 -15.54 -7.10
N ASN A 869 -46.66 -15.88 -5.82
CA ASN A 869 -45.48 -15.83 -4.97
C ASN A 869 -44.54 -17.02 -5.30
N LEU A 870 -43.26 -16.75 -5.53
CA LEU A 870 -42.28 -17.77 -5.94
C LEU A 870 -41.57 -18.45 -4.75
N SER A 871 -41.96 -18.14 -3.51
CA SER A 871 -41.42 -18.70 -2.26
C SER A 871 -39.90 -18.54 -2.09
N THR A 872 -39.27 -17.72 -2.93
CA THR A 872 -37.86 -17.36 -2.88
C THR A 872 -37.81 -15.90 -2.50
N ALA A 873 -37.11 -15.52 -1.43
CA ALA A 873 -37.09 -14.15 -0.93
C ALA A 873 -35.77 -13.44 -1.26
N GLY A 874 -35.84 -12.15 -1.59
CA GLY A 874 -34.66 -11.32 -1.83
C GLY A 874 -34.97 -9.87 -2.22
N HIS A 875 -33.91 -9.16 -2.58
CA HIS A 875 -33.91 -7.72 -2.80
C HIS A 875 -34.02 -7.34 -4.29
N ASN A 876 -33.31 -8.05 -5.17
CA ASN A 876 -33.35 -7.86 -6.62
C ASN A 876 -33.59 -9.19 -7.34
N VAL A 877 -34.30 -9.15 -8.46
CA VAL A 877 -34.57 -10.34 -9.29
C VAL A 877 -34.28 -10.10 -10.77
N GLN A 878 -33.91 -11.17 -11.48
CA GLN A 878 -33.84 -11.26 -12.93
C GLN A 878 -34.48 -12.57 -13.39
N VAL A 879 -35.14 -12.59 -14.56
CA VAL A 879 -35.67 -13.82 -15.18
C VAL A 879 -34.84 -14.17 -16.41
N CYS A 880 -34.43 -15.43 -16.53
CA CYS A 880 -33.77 -15.91 -17.74
C CYS A 880 -34.79 -16.27 -18.82
N ASN A 881 -34.33 -16.29 -20.07
CA ASN A 881 -35.05 -16.91 -21.16
C ASN A 881 -35.10 -18.45 -20.97
N GLY A 882 -35.83 -19.14 -21.85
CA GLY A 882 -35.92 -20.60 -21.86
C GLY A 882 -36.38 -21.08 -23.23
N ALA A 883 -36.15 -22.37 -23.56
CA ALA A 883 -36.63 -22.93 -24.82
C ALA A 883 -38.16 -22.77 -24.94
N THR A 884 -38.87 -23.09 -23.86
CA THR A 884 -40.30 -22.86 -23.65
C THR A 884 -40.55 -22.18 -22.29
N LYS A 885 -41.80 -21.92 -21.91
CA LYS A 885 -42.15 -21.40 -20.57
C LYS A 885 -41.75 -22.34 -19.40
N SER A 886 -41.70 -23.65 -19.66
CA SER A 886 -41.27 -24.67 -18.68
C SER A 886 -39.75 -24.69 -18.46
N ASP A 887 -39.02 -23.80 -19.13
CA ASP A 887 -37.57 -23.69 -19.12
C ASP A 887 -37.04 -22.35 -18.61
N MET A 888 -37.93 -21.52 -18.02
CA MET A 888 -37.63 -20.19 -17.50
C MET A 888 -37.57 -20.17 -15.97
N TYR A 889 -36.61 -19.43 -15.42
CA TYR A 889 -36.29 -19.39 -14.00
C TYR A 889 -35.98 -17.96 -13.55
N GLY A 890 -36.28 -17.65 -12.30
CA GLY A 890 -35.85 -16.42 -11.64
C GLY A 890 -34.51 -16.63 -10.93
N MET A 891 -33.66 -15.61 -10.94
CA MET A 891 -32.50 -15.49 -10.08
C MET A 891 -32.75 -14.34 -9.11
N VAL A 892 -32.81 -14.66 -7.81
CA VAL A 892 -33.14 -13.73 -6.73
C VAL A 892 -31.89 -13.47 -5.91
N PHE A 893 -31.46 -12.21 -5.86
CA PHE A 893 -30.34 -11.76 -5.06
C PHE A 893 -30.82 -11.30 -3.68
N ASN A 894 -30.30 -11.94 -2.63
CA ASN A 894 -30.62 -11.62 -1.24
C ASN A 894 -29.47 -10.84 -0.59
N SER A 895 -29.73 -9.59 -0.26
CA SER A 895 -28.79 -8.65 0.38
C SER A 895 -29.06 -8.43 1.87
N ALA A 896 -29.84 -9.28 2.54
CA ALA A 896 -30.23 -9.10 3.94
C ALA A 896 -29.06 -9.29 4.92
N SER A 897 -28.16 -10.24 4.65
CA SER A 897 -26.99 -10.53 5.49
C SER A 897 -25.82 -11.04 4.66
N LEU A 898 -24.60 -10.61 4.99
CA LEU A 898 -23.38 -11.15 4.39
C LEU A 898 -23.16 -12.62 4.81
N PRO A 899 -22.66 -13.49 3.91
CA PRO A 899 -22.40 -13.24 2.50
C PRO A 899 -23.72 -13.12 1.72
N TYR A 900 -23.85 -12.11 0.85
CA TYR A 900 -25.05 -11.93 0.03
C TYR A 900 -25.15 -13.06 -1.00
N THR A 901 -26.36 -13.54 -1.27
CA THR A 901 -26.56 -14.83 -1.95
C THR A 901 -27.46 -14.72 -3.17
N PHE A 902 -27.14 -15.49 -4.20
CA PHE A 902 -28.00 -15.69 -5.36
C PHE A 902 -28.78 -17.00 -5.20
N ASN A 903 -30.11 -16.92 -5.24
CA ASN A 903 -31.02 -18.06 -5.11
C ASN A 903 -31.86 -18.19 -6.39
N LYS A 904 -31.75 -19.34 -7.05
CA LYS A 904 -32.57 -19.66 -8.22
C LYS A 904 -33.95 -20.14 -7.76
N THR A 905 -35.01 -19.68 -8.41
CA THR A 905 -36.38 -20.19 -8.17
C THR A 905 -36.55 -21.60 -8.75
N ASN A 906 -37.66 -22.28 -8.44
CA ASN A 906 -38.13 -23.37 -9.30
C ASN A 906 -38.52 -22.82 -10.68
N ASN A 907 -38.79 -23.70 -11.65
CA ASN A 907 -39.31 -23.25 -12.93
C ASN A 907 -40.60 -22.43 -12.72
N ILE A 908 -40.67 -21.22 -13.30
CA ILE A 908 -41.72 -20.25 -12.99
C ILE A 908 -43.10 -20.78 -13.38
N GLN A 909 -43.21 -21.54 -14.48
CA GLN A 909 -44.50 -22.09 -14.94
C GLN A 909 -45.14 -23.03 -13.90
N SER A 910 -44.36 -23.78 -13.12
CA SER A 910 -44.88 -24.71 -12.11
C SER A 910 -45.73 -24.04 -11.01
N TYR A 911 -45.50 -22.75 -10.74
CA TYR A 911 -46.29 -21.99 -9.76
C TYR A 911 -47.69 -21.63 -10.28
N PHE A 912 -47.90 -21.66 -11.59
CA PHE A 912 -49.19 -21.37 -12.23
C PHE A 912 -50.03 -22.63 -12.49
N GLU A 913 -49.47 -23.83 -12.26
CA GLU A 913 -50.17 -25.12 -12.46
C GLU A 913 -51.05 -25.50 -11.26
N ASN A 914 -50.89 -24.83 -10.11
CA ASN A 914 -51.70 -25.04 -8.92
C ASN A 914 -52.47 -23.76 -8.53
N PRO A 915 -53.79 -23.84 -8.29
CA PRO A 915 -54.57 -22.71 -7.78
C PRO A 915 -54.26 -22.48 -6.30
N SER A 916 -53.19 -21.74 -6.00
CA SER A 916 -53.02 -21.13 -4.67
C SER A 916 -54.00 -19.98 -4.51
N LYS A 917 -54.74 -20.02 -3.39
CA LYS A 917 -55.54 -18.94 -2.82
C LYS A 917 -54.60 -18.03 -2.04
N GLU A 918 -54.14 -16.94 -2.62
CA GLU A 918 -53.44 -15.91 -1.86
C GLU A 918 -54.08 -14.57 -2.23
N GLN A 919 -54.83 -14.05 -1.25
CA GLN A 919 -55.56 -12.80 -1.26
C GLN A 919 -55.14 -12.06 0.02
N TYR A 920 -55.00 -10.73 0.04
CA TYR A 920 -56.10 -9.77 0.16
C TYR A 920 -55.49 -8.48 0.70
N GLY A 921 -55.51 -7.27 0.10
CA GLY A 921 -54.79 -6.05 0.57
C GLY A 921 -55.57 -4.77 0.95
N ASN A 922 -54.92 -3.77 1.56
CA ASN A 922 -55.47 -2.41 1.84
C ASN A 922 -55.69 -1.51 0.60
N ALA A 923 -55.08 -1.83 -0.53
CA ALA A 923 -55.31 -1.20 -1.83
C ALA A 923 -56.38 -1.97 -2.62
N VAL A 924 -56.96 -1.37 -3.67
CA VAL A 924 -57.86 -2.09 -4.58
C VAL A 924 -57.13 -3.32 -5.15
N TYR A 925 -57.63 -4.51 -4.78
CA TYR A 925 -57.07 -5.84 -5.06
C TYR A 925 -57.18 -6.18 -6.55
N ALA A 926 -58.37 -5.98 -7.11
CA ALA A 926 -58.62 -6.17 -8.53
C ALA A 926 -59.63 -5.12 -9.00
N GLY A 927 -59.30 -4.45 -10.11
CA GLY A 927 -60.16 -3.39 -10.63
C GLY A 927 -59.60 -2.71 -11.88
N ARG A 928 -60.09 -1.50 -12.08
CA ARG A 928 -59.70 -0.61 -13.17
C ARG A 928 -59.20 0.69 -12.56
N ASP A 929 -57.94 0.98 -12.83
CA ASP A 929 -57.37 2.31 -12.69
C ASP A 929 -57.63 3.06 -14.01
N GLY A 930 -57.80 4.36 -13.95
CA GLY A 930 -57.71 5.18 -15.13
C GLY A 930 -57.29 6.59 -14.83
N THR A 931 -56.87 7.26 -15.87
CA THR A 931 -56.30 8.61 -15.78
C THR A 931 -56.94 9.48 -16.84
N VAL A 932 -57.36 10.67 -16.43
CA VAL A 932 -57.82 11.74 -17.30
C VAL A 932 -56.80 12.87 -17.22
N ASN A 933 -56.17 13.16 -18.36
CA ASN A 933 -55.06 14.10 -18.43
C ASN A 933 -55.51 15.38 -19.12
N LYS A 934 -55.26 16.51 -18.46
CA LYS A 934 -55.48 17.86 -18.97
C LYS A 934 -54.18 18.65 -18.81
N ASP A 935 -53.56 19.03 -19.93
CA ASP A 935 -52.25 19.66 -19.96
C ASP A 935 -51.18 18.88 -19.18
N ALA A 936 -50.66 19.41 -18.07
CA ALA A 936 -49.66 18.74 -17.22
C ALA A 936 -50.28 17.97 -16.02
N ALA A 937 -51.59 18.09 -15.79
CA ALA A 937 -52.25 17.52 -14.64
C ALA A 937 -52.87 16.14 -14.92
N ASN A 938 -52.57 15.17 -14.05
CA ASN A 938 -53.15 13.83 -14.11
C ASN A 938 -54.20 13.67 -13.00
N ILE A 939 -55.44 13.43 -13.42
CA ILE A 939 -56.57 13.12 -12.54
C ILE A 939 -56.77 11.61 -12.59
N TYR A 940 -56.51 10.91 -11.49
CA TYR A 940 -56.67 9.47 -11.46
C TYR A 940 -57.96 9.07 -10.74
N TYR A 941 -58.47 7.93 -11.17
CA TYR A 941 -59.58 7.24 -10.56
C TYR A 941 -59.30 5.75 -10.54
N THR A 942 -59.91 5.06 -9.59
CA THR A 942 -59.88 3.61 -9.45
C THR A 942 -61.27 3.16 -9.07
N VAL A 943 -61.76 2.08 -9.70
CA VAL A 943 -62.92 1.32 -9.24
C VAL A 943 -62.56 -0.16 -9.18
N GLY A 944 -62.94 -0.84 -8.11
CA GLY A 944 -62.62 -2.26 -7.97
C GLY A 944 -63.11 -2.85 -6.66
N ASP A 945 -62.58 -4.02 -6.30
CA ASP A 945 -63.03 -4.80 -5.14
C ASP A 945 -64.54 -4.99 -5.14
N VAL A 946 -65.12 -5.37 -6.28
CA VAL A 946 -66.56 -5.62 -6.40
C VAL A 946 -66.83 -7.01 -5.82
N LEU A 947 -67.39 -7.08 -4.61
CA LEU A 947 -67.75 -8.33 -3.95
C LEU A 947 -69.26 -8.44 -3.78
N VAL A 948 -69.82 -9.55 -4.25
CA VAL A 948 -71.24 -9.89 -4.09
C VAL A 948 -71.34 -11.26 -3.44
N ASP A 949 -71.95 -11.31 -2.25
CA ASP A 949 -72.15 -12.54 -1.47
C ASP A 949 -70.86 -13.35 -1.28
N GLY A 950 -69.73 -12.64 -1.12
CA GLY A 950 -68.40 -13.21 -0.95
C GLY A 950 -67.68 -13.62 -2.25
N SER A 951 -68.33 -13.48 -3.41
CA SER A 951 -67.75 -13.73 -4.73
C SER A 951 -67.20 -12.44 -5.35
N ILE A 952 -66.04 -12.51 -6.01
CA ILE A 952 -65.45 -11.38 -6.74
C ILE A 952 -66.12 -11.26 -8.10
N ILE A 953 -66.56 -10.05 -8.45
CA ILE A 953 -67.07 -9.72 -9.78
C ILE A 953 -65.94 -9.07 -10.58
N ASN A 954 -65.70 -9.60 -11.79
CA ASN A 954 -64.66 -9.10 -12.67
C ASN A 954 -65.16 -7.92 -13.52
N PHE A 955 -64.22 -7.10 -14.00
CA PHE A 955 -64.47 -6.11 -15.05
C PHE A 955 -64.40 -6.76 -16.43
N LYS A 956 -65.10 -6.16 -17.41
CA LYS A 956 -65.01 -6.57 -18.81
C LYS A 956 -63.56 -6.68 -19.24
N GLU A 957 -63.22 -7.80 -19.87
CA GLU A 957 -61.83 -8.15 -20.16
C GLU A 957 -61.15 -7.11 -21.07
N ILE A 958 -59.93 -6.74 -20.70
CA ILE A 958 -59.02 -5.94 -21.52
C ILE A 958 -57.88 -6.85 -21.94
N THR A 959 -57.65 -6.96 -23.24
CA THR A 959 -56.49 -7.68 -23.78
C THR A 959 -55.28 -6.76 -23.86
N GLU A 960 -54.07 -7.32 -23.93
CA GLU A 960 -52.84 -6.54 -24.15
C GLU A 960 -52.85 -5.70 -25.44
N THR A 961 -53.75 -6.01 -26.39
CA THR A 961 -53.91 -5.34 -27.69
C THR A 961 -55.13 -4.42 -27.75
N THR A 962 -55.85 -4.26 -26.64
CA THR A 962 -57.01 -3.37 -26.60
C THR A 962 -56.56 -1.92 -26.78
N GLU A 963 -57.03 -1.29 -27.85
CA GLU A 963 -56.77 0.13 -28.16
C GLU A 963 -57.78 1.03 -27.44
N ILE A 964 -57.31 2.16 -26.94
CA ILE A 964 -58.12 3.16 -26.24
C ILE A 964 -58.01 4.48 -26.99
N ASN A 965 -59.10 4.91 -27.64
CA ASN A 965 -59.08 6.05 -28.54
C ASN A 965 -60.09 7.16 -28.14
N SER A 966 -61.02 6.90 -27.21
CA SER A 966 -62.07 7.84 -26.80
C SER A 966 -62.55 7.62 -25.36
N ASN A 967 -63.29 8.59 -24.81
CA ASN A 967 -63.96 8.44 -23.50
C ASN A 967 -64.97 7.27 -23.51
N GLU A 968 -65.69 7.06 -24.61
CA GLU A 968 -66.60 5.91 -24.78
C GLU A 968 -65.87 4.56 -24.73
N ASP A 969 -64.68 4.46 -25.34
CA ASP A 969 -63.86 3.25 -25.25
C ASP A 969 -63.49 2.94 -23.79
N VAL A 970 -63.14 3.98 -23.02
CA VAL A 970 -62.79 3.82 -21.60
C VAL A 970 -64.01 3.40 -20.77
N LYS A 971 -65.16 4.07 -20.93
CA LYS A 971 -66.40 3.74 -20.20
C LYS A 971 -66.77 2.26 -20.37
N ARG A 972 -66.68 1.74 -21.60
CA ARG A 972 -66.96 0.33 -21.90
C ARG A 972 -66.13 -0.65 -21.06
N TYR A 973 -64.90 -0.29 -20.68
CA TYR A 973 -64.00 -1.16 -19.92
C TYR A 973 -63.95 -0.83 -18.41
N LEU A 974 -64.65 0.20 -17.96
CA LEU A 974 -64.92 0.51 -16.55
C LEU A 974 -66.23 -0.13 -16.04
N GLU A 975 -66.81 -1.03 -16.82
CA GLU A 975 -67.99 -1.82 -16.50
C GLU A 975 -67.60 -3.20 -16.00
N THR A 976 -68.33 -3.70 -14.99
CA THR A 976 -68.25 -5.10 -14.57
C THR A 976 -68.83 -6.04 -15.63
N GLU A 977 -68.43 -7.31 -15.59
CA GLU A 977 -69.28 -8.36 -16.15
C GLU A 977 -70.64 -8.36 -15.41
N PRO A 978 -71.75 -8.72 -16.07
CA PRO A 978 -73.06 -8.77 -15.41
C PRO A 978 -73.07 -9.73 -14.22
N PHE A 979 -73.74 -9.35 -13.14
CA PHE A 979 -73.86 -10.15 -11.93
C PHE A 979 -75.24 -10.02 -11.29
N ASP A 980 -75.65 -11.02 -10.52
CA ASP A 980 -76.99 -11.06 -9.92
C ASP A 980 -77.02 -10.41 -8.53
N LEU A 981 -78.07 -9.65 -8.26
CA LEU A 981 -78.41 -9.13 -6.93
C LEU A 981 -79.85 -9.50 -6.55
N ASN A 982 -80.05 -9.67 -5.25
CA ASN A 982 -81.37 -9.73 -4.63
C ASN A 982 -81.43 -8.81 -3.39
N ASP A 983 -82.61 -8.69 -2.78
CA ASP A 983 -82.87 -7.79 -1.64
C ASP A 983 -82.01 -8.05 -0.39
N ASN A 984 -81.31 -9.19 -0.31
CA ASN A 984 -80.45 -9.58 0.81
C ASN A 984 -78.98 -9.76 0.41
N SER A 985 -78.60 -9.46 -0.84
CA SER A 985 -77.22 -9.65 -1.29
C SER A 985 -76.27 -8.69 -0.56
N SER A 986 -75.14 -9.22 -0.08
CA SER A 986 -74.03 -8.43 0.46
C SER A 986 -73.21 -7.88 -0.69
N PHE A 987 -73.35 -6.59 -0.99
CA PHE A 987 -72.66 -5.93 -2.10
C PHE A 987 -71.66 -4.87 -1.60
N LEU A 988 -70.38 -5.09 -1.89
CA LEU A 988 -69.28 -4.16 -1.62
C LEU A 988 -68.61 -3.73 -2.92
N TYR A 989 -68.16 -2.49 -2.99
CA TYR A 989 -67.22 -2.01 -4.00
C TYR A 989 -66.28 -0.97 -3.40
N SER A 990 -65.19 -0.66 -4.09
CA SER A 990 -64.23 0.35 -3.65
C SER A 990 -63.88 1.31 -4.77
N VAL A 991 -63.58 2.53 -4.37
CA VAL A 991 -63.13 3.58 -5.28
C VAL A 991 -61.95 4.35 -4.70
N GLN A 992 -61.12 4.87 -5.60
CA GLN A 992 -60.06 5.82 -5.26
C GLN A 992 -60.11 6.97 -6.27
N TYR A 993 -59.97 8.21 -5.82
CA TYR A 993 -59.92 9.38 -6.70
C TYR A 993 -58.88 10.37 -6.18
N GLY A 994 -58.23 11.10 -7.09
CA GLY A 994 -57.40 12.23 -6.70
C GLY A 994 -56.57 12.84 -7.82
N LEU A 995 -55.72 13.78 -7.43
CA LEU A 995 -54.85 14.57 -8.30
C LEU A 995 -53.39 14.26 -7.95
N THR A 996 -52.52 14.13 -8.96
CA THR A 996 -51.09 13.84 -8.74
C THR A 996 -50.23 15.09 -8.44
N GLU A 997 -50.74 16.30 -8.67
CA GLU A 997 -49.99 17.57 -8.52
C GLU A 997 -50.80 18.66 -7.80
N ASN A 998 -50.10 19.72 -7.35
CA ASN A 998 -50.67 20.84 -6.58
C ASN A 998 -51.74 21.60 -7.42
N PRO A 999 -53.00 21.67 -6.99
CA PRO A 999 -54.13 21.91 -7.91
C PRO A 999 -54.37 23.38 -8.34
N GLY A 1000 -53.43 24.28 -8.06
CA GLY A 1000 -53.56 25.70 -8.41
C GLY A 1000 -53.47 25.94 -9.92
N GLY A 1001 -54.62 26.14 -10.59
CA GLY A 1001 -54.69 26.58 -11.99
C GLY A 1001 -54.99 25.49 -13.02
N ILE A 1002 -55.40 24.28 -12.60
CA ILE A 1002 -55.72 23.16 -13.52
C ILE A 1002 -57.04 23.38 -14.27
N PHE A 1003 -58.06 23.92 -13.60
CA PHE A 1003 -59.39 24.15 -14.16
C PHE A 1003 -59.63 25.64 -14.36
N ASN A 1004 -60.13 26.01 -15.53
CA ASN A 1004 -60.79 27.30 -15.72
C ASN A 1004 -62.11 27.33 -14.93
N SER A 1005 -62.64 28.52 -14.64
CA SER A 1005 -63.84 28.68 -13.76
C SER A 1005 -65.10 27.96 -14.23
N ALA A 1006 -65.17 27.52 -15.49
CA ALA A 1006 -66.29 26.79 -16.09
C ALA A 1006 -65.99 25.31 -16.39
N GLU A 1007 -64.76 24.85 -16.17
CA GLU A 1007 -64.35 23.48 -16.47
C GLU A 1007 -64.59 22.56 -15.27
N PHE A 1008 -65.02 21.33 -15.55
CA PHE A 1008 -65.23 20.30 -14.54
C PHE A 1008 -64.98 18.91 -15.09
N ILE A 1009 -64.68 17.98 -14.17
CA ILE A 1009 -64.78 16.54 -14.41
C ILE A 1009 -65.51 15.88 -13.25
N ASN A 1010 -66.39 14.96 -13.58
CA ASN A 1010 -67.26 14.29 -12.63
C ASN A 1010 -67.14 12.76 -12.78
N PHE A 1011 -66.89 12.08 -11.66
CA PHE A 1011 -66.81 10.63 -11.57
C PHE A 1011 -68.05 10.09 -10.85
N LYS A 1012 -68.82 9.22 -11.53
CA LYS A 1012 -70.04 8.63 -10.98
C LYS A 1012 -70.00 7.11 -10.99
N VAL A 1013 -70.21 6.48 -9.83
CA VAL A 1013 -70.43 5.02 -9.80
C VAL A 1013 -71.92 4.75 -9.99
N LYS A 1014 -72.27 4.08 -11.08
CA LYS A 1014 -73.66 3.75 -11.44
C LYS A 1014 -73.90 2.26 -11.33
N LEU A 1015 -75.05 1.89 -10.77
CA LEU A 1015 -75.61 0.55 -10.88
C LEU A 1015 -76.66 0.57 -11.99
N VAL A 1016 -76.48 -0.29 -12.99
CA VAL A 1016 -77.31 -0.32 -14.19
C VAL A 1016 -77.93 -1.69 -14.36
N ASP A 1017 -79.18 -1.73 -14.78
CA ASP A 1017 -79.89 -2.95 -15.15
C ASP A 1017 -79.27 -3.54 -16.44
N ALA A 1018 -78.78 -4.78 -16.38
CA ALA A 1018 -77.99 -5.36 -17.46
C ALA A 1018 -78.80 -5.63 -18.74
N GLU A 1019 -80.12 -5.80 -18.64
CA GLU A 1019 -81.00 -6.08 -19.78
C GLU A 1019 -81.53 -4.80 -20.42
N THR A 1020 -81.91 -3.82 -19.60
CA THR A 1020 -82.60 -2.61 -20.07
C THR A 1020 -81.68 -1.40 -20.24
N ASN A 1021 -80.44 -1.47 -19.73
CA ASN A 1021 -79.50 -0.35 -19.58
C ASN A 1021 -80.06 0.83 -18.76
N ALA A 1022 -81.12 0.60 -17.97
CA ALA A 1022 -81.67 1.64 -17.09
C ALA A 1022 -80.77 1.83 -15.86
N VAL A 1023 -80.44 3.08 -15.52
CA VAL A 1023 -79.70 3.40 -14.29
C VAL A 1023 -80.62 3.13 -13.10
N ILE A 1024 -80.24 2.17 -12.26
CA ILE A 1024 -80.95 1.81 -11.02
C ILE A 1024 -80.56 2.77 -9.89
N SER A 1025 -79.28 3.07 -9.77
CA SER A 1025 -78.76 3.97 -8.74
C SER A 1025 -77.43 4.61 -9.11
N VAL A 1026 -77.12 5.73 -8.46
CA VAL A 1026 -75.82 6.41 -8.52
C VAL A 1026 -75.29 6.48 -7.09
N PHE A 1027 -74.16 5.83 -6.81
CA PHE A 1027 -73.64 5.65 -5.46
C PHE A 1027 -72.52 6.62 -5.08
N ASP A 1028 -71.80 7.14 -6.08
CA ASP A 1028 -70.78 8.17 -5.91
C ASP A 1028 -70.95 9.25 -6.99
N ASP A 1029 -70.63 10.50 -6.65
CA ASP A 1029 -70.71 11.67 -7.52
C ASP A 1029 -69.63 12.67 -7.10
N VAL A 1030 -68.41 12.47 -7.62
CA VAL A 1030 -67.22 13.24 -7.25
C VAL A 1030 -66.93 14.25 -8.35
N ASN A 1031 -67.18 15.53 -8.06
CA ASN A 1031 -67.00 16.63 -9.02
C ASN A 1031 -65.74 17.47 -8.73
N TYR A 1032 -64.74 17.40 -9.60
CA TYR A 1032 -63.56 18.26 -9.56
C TYR A 1032 -63.75 19.49 -10.45
N ASN A 1033 -63.49 20.68 -9.89
CA ASN A 1033 -63.52 21.96 -10.61
C ASN A 1033 -62.64 22.99 -9.90
N ALA A 1034 -62.56 24.22 -10.43
CA ALA A 1034 -61.71 25.29 -9.89
C ALA A 1034 -61.96 25.63 -8.39
N ASN A 1035 -63.15 25.34 -7.86
CA ASN A 1035 -63.53 25.61 -6.48
C ASN A 1035 -63.59 24.34 -5.60
N ASN A 1036 -63.51 23.15 -6.21
CA ASN A 1036 -63.61 21.87 -5.52
C ASN A 1036 -62.49 20.93 -5.97
N LEU A 1037 -61.41 20.93 -5.18
CA LEU A 1037 -60.21 20.14 -5.41
C LEU A 1037 -60.07 19.15 -4.24
N LEU A 1038 -61.01 18.22 -4.17
CA LEU A 1038 -61.08 17.24 -3.07
C LEU A 1038 -59.74 16.51 -2.92
N PRO A 1039 -59.23 16.32 -1.68
CA PRO A 1039 -58.00 15.57 -1.46
C PRO A 1039 -58.18 14.10 -1.87
N TYR A 1040 -57.07 13.35 -1.88
CA TYR A 1040 -57.09 11.90 -2.08
C TYR A 1040 -58.18 11.27 -1.23
N ASN A 1041 -59.01 10.43 -1.84
CA ASN A 1041 -59.99 9.64 -1.10
C ASN A 1041 -59.96 8.19 -1.57
N SER A 1042 -60.00 7.25 -0.61
CA SER A 1042 -60.09 5.82 -0.86
C SER A 1042 -61.17 5.23 0.04
N ILE A 1043 -62.33 4.97 -0.54
CA ILE A 1043 -63.55 4.62 0.18
C ILE A 1043 -63.98 3.21 -0.21
N GLN A 1044 -64.32 2.38 0.78
CA GLN A 1044 -65.12 1.18 0.53
C GLN A 1044 -66.60 1.47 0.78
N TYR A 1045 -67.42 1.11 -0.19
CA TYR A 1045 -68.86 1.25 -0.12
C TYR A 1045 -69.50 -0.09 0.21
N SER A 1046 -70.51 -0.05 1.08
CA SER A 1046 -71.43 -1.16 1.33
C SER A 1046 -72.81 -0.77 0.85
N VAL A 1047 -73.30 -1.46 -0.15
CA VAL A 1047 -74.59 -1.15 -0.78
C VAL A 1047 -75.69 -1.96 -0.08
N ASN A 1048 -76.67 -1.26 0.47
CA ASN A 1048 -77.93 -1.86 0.91
C ASN A 1048 -78.78 -2.17 -0.31
N THR A 1049 -78.92 -3.47 -0.60
CA THR A 1049 -79.60 -4.01 -1.79
C THR A 1049 -81.11 -4.15 -1.62
N ASN A 1050 -81.67 -3.77 -0.47
CA ASN A 1050 -83.10 -3.86 -0.20
C ASN A 1050 -83.93 -3.03 -1.20
N GLY A 1051 -84.90 -3.68 -1.85
CA GLY A 1051 -85.81 -3.06 -2.81
C GLY A 1051 -85.38 -3.22 -4.28
N ILE A 1052 -84.27 -3.92 -4.54
CA ILE A 1052 -83.80 -4.21 -5.90
C ILE A 1052 -84.61 -5.32 -6.59
N GLY A 1053 -85.16 -6.27 -5.81
CA GLY A 1053 -85.70 -7.52 -6.33
C GLY A 1053 -84.63 -8.41 -6.95
N ASN A 1054 -85.00 -9.51 -7.61
CA ASN A 1054 -84.01 -10.35 -8.32
C ASN A 1054 -83.69 -9.73 -9.69
N ARG A 1055 -82.46 -9.25 -9.87
CA ARG A 1055 -82.01 -8.63 -11.13
C ARG A 1055 -80.56 -8.94 -11.43
N THR A 1056 -80.24 -9.02 -12.72
CA THR A 1056 -78.86 -8.99 -13.21
C THR A 1056 -78.48 -7.53 -13.48
N VAL A 1057 -77.36 -7.10 -12.91
CA VAL A 1057 -76.90 -5.71 -12.92
C VAL A 1057 -75.44 -5.61 -13.37
N ILE A 1058 -75.05 -4.40 -13.75
CA ILE A 1058 -73.68 -4.01 -14.06
C ILE A 1058 -73.31 -2.84 -13.14
N LEU A 1059 -72.15 -2.91 -12.50
CA LEU A 1059 -71.54 -1.76 -11.84
C LEU A 1059 -70.61 -1.09 -12.84
N MET A 1060 -70.71 0.23 -12.98
CA MET A 1060 -69.84 0.98 -13.87
C MET A 1060 -69.37 2.29 -13.24
N LEU A 1061 -68.17 2.71 -13.62
CA LEU A 1061 -67.70 4.07 -13.36
C LEU A 1061 -67.90 4.91 -14.61
N ASP A 1062 -68.76 5.91 -14.52
CA ASP A 1062 -69.01 6.89 -15.57
C ASP A 1062 -68.18 8.16 -15.34
N ILE A 1063 -67.73 8.76 -16.43
CA ILE A 1063 -66.86 9.94 -16.45
C ILE A 1063 -67.51 11.00 -17.33
N GLU A 1064 -67.84 12.15 -16.74
CA GLU A 1064 -68.44 13.28 -17.42
C GLU A 1064 -67.52 14.51 -17.30
N ASP A 1065 -67.07 15.03 -18.43
CA ASP A 1065 -66.15 16.17 -18.54
C ASP A 1065 -66.62 17.14 -19.63
N ASN A 1066 -66.08 18.35 -19.62
CA ASN A 1066 -66.40 19.38 -20.62
C ASN A 1066 -65.16 20.03 -21.26
N PHE A 1067 -64.03 19.31 -21.29
CA PHE A 1067 -62.76 19.78 -21.85
C PHE A 1067 -62.07 18.69 -22.66
N ASP A 1068 -61.16 19.09 -23.57
CA ASP A 1068 -60.38 18.12 -24.33
C ASP A 1068 -59.38 17.41 -23.40
N ALA A 1069 -59.63 16.12 -23.14
CA ALA A 1069 -58.83 15.31 -22.24
C ALA A 1069 -58.29 14.04 -22.93
N VAL A 1070 -57.17 13.54 -22.42
CA VAL A 1070 -56.63 12.23 -22.84
C VAL A 1070 -56.96 11.18 -21.79
N TYR A 1071 -57.69 10.15 -22.22
CA TYR A 1071 -58.15 9.06 -21.37
C TYR A 1071 -57.23 7.84 -21.44
N SER A 1072 -57.09 7.17 -20.30
CA SER A 1072 -56.35 5.92 -20.18
C SER A 1072 -57.05 5.01 -19.18
N VAL A 1073 -56.97 3.71 -19.43
CA VAL A 1073 -57.44 2.67 -18.51
C VAL A 1073 -56.33 1.64 -18.31
N THR A 1074 -56.21 1.19 -17.07
CA THR A 1074 -55.16 0.32 -16.57
C THR A 1074 -55.82 -0.81 -15.78
N SER A 1075 -55.47 -2.05 -16.11
CA SER A 1075 -55.87 -3.19 -15.26
C SER A 1075 -54.98 -3.23 -14.02
N LYS A 1076 -55.60 -3.19 -12.84
CA LYS A 1076 -54.89 -3.21 -11.55
C LYS A 1076 -55.05 -4.55 -10.86
N PHE A 1077 -53.93 -5.12 -10.42
CA PHE A 1077 -53.88 -6.35 -9.63
C PHE A 1077 -52.91 -6.19 -8.46
N SER A 1078 -53.39 -6.38 -7.24
CA SER A 1078 -52.64 -6.21 -5.99
C SER A 1078 -52.91 -7.38 -5.06
N ASP A 1079 -51.92 -7.78 -4.25
CA ASP A 1079 -51.96 -8.94 -3.37
C ASP A 1079 -51.41 -8.64 -1.96
N ALA A 1080 -51.49 -7.37 -1.51
CA ALA A 1080 -51.18 -6.93 -0.13
C ALA A 1080 -52.08 -7.64 0.93
N GLU A 1081 -52.02 -7.32 2.24
CA GLU A 1081 -52.91 -7.83 3.35
C GLU A 1081 -54.09 -6.86 3.72
N ILE A 1082 -55.35 -7.32 3.91
CA ILE A 1082 -56.57 -6.53 4.22
C ILE A 1082 -56.55 -6.41 5.73
N LEU A 1083 -56.29 -5.20 6.19
CA LEU A 1083 -57.01 -4.67 7.33
C LEU A 1083 -58.30 -4.03 6.78
N PRO A 1084 -59.40 -3.98 7.56
CA PRO A 1084 -60.58 -3.23 7.13
C PRO A 1084 -60.14 -1.83 6.69
N LYS A 1085 -60.60 -1.38 5.51
CA LYS A 1085 -60.28 -0.04 5.01
C LYS A 1085 -60.64 0.97 6.09
N ALA A 1086 -59.81 2.00 6.27
CA ALA A 1086 -59.97 2.99 7.34
C ALA A 1086 -61.36 3.67 7.33
N VAL A 1087 -62.05 3.68 6.18
CA VAL A 1087 -63.38 4.28 6.00
C VAL A 1087 -64.31 3.36 5.19
N ARG A 1088 -65.42 2.93 5.80
CA ARG A 1088 -66.55 2.22 5.14
C ARG A 1088 -67.78 3.13 5.13
N LYS A 1089 -68.35 3.38 3.95
CA LYS A 1089 -69.57 4.19 3.76
C LYS A 1089 -70.73 3.28 3.35
N GLU A 1090 -71.86 3.37 4.05
CA GLU A 1090 -73.08 2.66 3.66
C GLU A 1090 -73.91 3.53 2.72
N VAL A 1091 -74.38 2.94 1.61
CA VAL A 1091 -75.23 3.59 0.59
C VAL A 1091 -76.44 2.72 0.27
N GLY A 1092 -77.56 3.31 -0.15
CA GLY A 1092 -78.78 2.59 -0.50
C GLY A 1092 -79.19 2.82 -1.96
N LEU A 1093 -80.13 2.02 -2.45
CA LEU A 1093 -80.66 2.12 -3.82
C LEU A 1093 -81.63 3.31 -3.94
N GLY A 1094 -81.07 4.47 -4.29
CA GLY A 1094 -81.80 5.72 -4.52
C GLY A 1094 -81.62 6.71 -3.37
N GLU A 1095 -80.82 7.76 -3.58
CA GLU A 1095 -80.80 8.89 -2.66
C GLU A 1095 -82.11 9.68 -2.75
N ASN A 1096 -83.03 9.34 -1.86
CA ASN A 1096 -83.92 10.28 -1.18
C ASN A 1096 -84.26 9.64 0.17
N PHE A 1097 -83.34 9.74 1.14
CA PHE A 1097 -83.61 9.35 2.52
C PHE A 1097 -84.74 10.24 3.06
N ASN A 1098 -85.96 9.72 3.06
CA ASN A 1098 -87.08 10.34 3.76
C ASN A 1098 -86.82 10.22 5.27
N VAL A 1099 -86.19 11.24 5.85
CA VAL A 1099 -86.12 11.41 7.30
C VAL A 1099 -87.53 11.70 7.79
N THR A 1100 -88.22 10.70 8.34
CA THR A 1100 -89.60 10.85 8.83
C THR A 1100 -89.68 11.12 10.33
N GLU A 1101 -88.57 10.98 11.06
CA GLU A 1101 -88.52 11.13 12.51
C GLU A 1101 -87.30 11.93 12.96
N TYR A 1102 -87.43 12.61 14.10
CA TYR A 1102 -86.31 13.24 14.79
C TYR A 1102 -85.43 12.17 15.44
N ASP A 1103 -84.10 12.28 15.29
CA ASP A 1103 -83.15 11.47 16.05
C ASP A 1103 -81.93 12.30 16.47
N LEU A 1104 -81.41 12.00 17.67
CA LEU A 1104 -80.13 12.48 18.16
C LEU A 1104 -79.31 11.23 18.44
N SER A 1105 -78.28 10.96 17.65
CA SER A 1105 -77.47 9.77 17.79
C SER A 1105 -76.43 9.90 18.92
N GLN A 1106 -75.92 8.76 19.39
CA GLN A 1106 -74.80 8.74 20.33
C GLN A 1106 -73.54 9.31 19.66
N ASN A 1107 -72.81 10.19 20.34
CA ASN A 1107 -71.56 10.73 19.83
C ASN A 1107 -70.55 9.60 19.60
N TYR A 1108 -69.75 9.68 18.53
CA TYR A 1108 -68.71 8.69 18.22
C TYR A 1108 -67.39 9.39 17.84
N PRO A 1109 -66.25 8.96 18.43
CA PRO A 1109 -66.12 7.94 19.47
C PRO A 1109 -66.76 8.35 20.81
N ASN A 1110 -67.11 7.39 21.67
CA ASN A 1110 -67.47 7.61 23.08
C ASN A 1110 -67.05 6.38 23.92
N PRO A 1111 -66.06 6.50 24.83
CA PRO A 1111 -65.34 7.71 25.21
C PRO A 1111 -64.52 8.32 24.05
N PHE A 1112 -64.23 9.63 24.10
CA PHE A 1112 -63.47 10.35 23.07
C PHE A 1112 -62.28 11.14 23.63
N ASN A 1113 -61.28 11.44 22.79
CA ASN A 1113 -60.10 12.23 23.14
C ASN A 1113 -59.54 13.04 21.94
N PRO A 1114 -59.49 14.38 21.99
CA PRO A 1114 -60.45 15.26 22.63
C PRO A 1114 -61.63 15.63 21.70
N SER A 1115 -61.72 15.03 20.49
CA SER A 1115 -62.77 15.33 19.50
C SER A 1115 -63.75 14.17 19.30
N THR A 1116 -65.02 14.48 19.07
CA THR A 1116 -66.09 13.51 18.78
C THR A 1116 -67.12 14.11 17.83
N THR A 1117 -67.81 13.28 17.06
CA THR A 1117 -68.87 13.71 16.15
C THR A 1117 -70.24 13.38 16.72
N ILE A 1118 -71.14 14.36 16.76
CA ILE A 1118 -72.54 14.20 17.14
C ILE A 1118 -73.40 14.27 15.88
N ARG A 1119 -74.16 13.20 15.62
CA ARG A 1119 -75.10 13.13 14.50
C ARG A 1119 -76.52 13.33 14.99
N TYR A 1120 -77.31 14.05 14.21
CA TYR A 1120 -78.74 14.25 14.47
C TYR A 1120 -79.50 14.37 13.15
N GLN A 1121 -80.80 14.16 13.18
CA GLN A 1121 -81.66 14.34 12.02
C GLN A 1121 -82.97 15.02 12.40
N ILE A 1122 -83.51 15.81 11.49
CA ILE A 1122 -84.79 16.48 11.63
C ILE A 1122 -85.69 16.13 10.44
N PRO A 1123 -86.97 15.75 10.66
CA PRO A 1123 -87.89 15.36 9.60
C PRO A 1123 -88.62 16.52 8.94
N GLU A 1124 -88.50 17.72 9.51
CA GLU A 1124 -89.11 18.96 9.04
C GLU A 1124 -88.12 20.13 9.21
N ASP A 1125 -88.26 21.16 8.38
CA ASP A 1125 -87.46 22.37 8.45
C ASP A 1125 -87.70 23.11 9.77
N GLY A 1126 -86.65 23.59 10.44
CA GLY A 1126 -86.80 24.32 11.69
C GLY A 1126 -85.50 24.81 12.30
N MET A 1127 -85.62 25.66 13.33
CA MET A 1127 -84.48 26.07 14.14
C MET A 1127 -83.95 24.87 14.93
N VAL A 1128 -82.65 24.62 14.86
CA VAL A 1128 -81.95 23.59 15.64
C VAL A 1128 -80.96 24.25 16.58
N THR A 1129 -81.10 23.94 17.87
CA THR A 1129 -80.13 24.32 18.89
C THR A 1129 -79.53 23.06 19.50
N LEU A 1130 -78.22 22.87 19.36
CA LEU A 1130 -77.46 21.75 19.95
C LEU A 1130 -76.41 22.31 20.90
N MET A 1131 -76.54 22.02 22.18
CA MET A 1131 -75.70 22.56 23.26
C MET A 1131 -75.05 21.45 24.07
N VAL A 1132 -73.86 21.73 24.61
CA VAL A 1132 -73.12 20.86 25.52
C VAL A 1132 -73.14 21.46 26.92
N TYR A 1133 -73.39 20.63 27.91
CA TYR A 1133 -73.43 20.94 29.34
C TYR A 1133 -72.45 20.07 30.12
N ASP A 1134 -71.97 20.59 31.24
CA ASP A 1134 -71.26 19.79 32.25
C ASP A 1134 -72.24 19.01 33.15
N ILE A 1135 -71.71 18.18 34.05
CA ILE A 1135 -72.53 17.35 34.94
C ILE A 1135 -73.35 18.16 35.95
N LEU A 1136 -73.03 19.45 36.16
CA LEU A 1136 -73.79 20.37 37.01
C LEU A 1136 -74.89 21.11 36.22
N GLY A 1137 -75.02 20.83 34.91
CA GLY A 1137 -75.99 21.48 34.03
C GLY A 1137 -75.56 22.87 33.56
N ARG A 1138 -74.30 23.25 33.73
CA ARG A 1138 -73.78 24.52 33.19
C ARG A 1138 -73.47 24.38 31.72
N GLU A 1139 -73.91 25.33 30.91
CA GLU A 1139 -73.57 25.35 29.48
C GLU A 1139 -72.07 25.50 29.28
N VAL A 1140 -71.51 24.61 28.48
CA VAL A 1140 -70.08 24.56 28.14
C VAL A 1140 -69.86 25.15 26.74
N LYS A 1141 -70.69 24.76 25.76
CA LYS A 1141 -70.57 25.21 24.38
C LYS A 1141 -71.86 24.99 23.60
N THR A 1142 -72.30 26.01 22.86
CA THR A 1142 -73.31 25.83 21.80
C THR A 1142 -72.61 25.36 20.52
N LEU A 1143 -73.02 24.20 19.99
CA LEU A 1143 -72.47 23.60 18.76
C LEU A 1143 -73.25 24.00 17.51
N VAL A 1144 -74.57 24.10 17.63
CA VAL A 1144 -75.47 24.53 16.55
C VAL A 1144 -76.53 25.46 17.14
N ASN A 1145 -76.83 26.55 16.46
CA ASN A 1145 -77.97 27.42 16.75
C ASN A 1145 -78.40 28.11 15.45
N ASP A 1146 -79.01 27.34 14.55
CA ASP A 1146 -79.25 27.75 13.18
C ASP A 1146 -80.51 27.09 12.59
N PHE A 1147 -81.09 27.70 11.55
CA PHE A 1147 -82.22 27.12 10.82
C PHE A 1147 -81.72 26.02 9.89
N LYS A 1148 -82.27 24.82 10.01
CA LYS A 1148 -81.89 23.65 9.20
C LYS A 1148 -83.11 23.12 8.44
N THR A 1149 -82.91 22.68 7.21
CA THR A 1149 -83.95 22.00 6.42
C THR A 1149 -84.09 20.54 6.84
N LYS A 1150 -85.13 19.84 6.39
CA LYS A 1150 -85.29 18.40 6.58
C LYS A 1150 -84.02 17.67 6.12
N GLY A 1151 -83.44 16.83 6.99
CA GLY A 1151 -82.22 16.10 6.67
C GLY A 1151 -81.49 15.52 7.87
N ARG A 1152 -80.37 14.84 7.58
CA ARG A 1152 -79.39 14.37 8.57
C ARG A 1152 -78.22 15.34 8.61
N TYR A 1153 -77.69 15.58 9.80
CA TYR A 1153 -76.64 16.54 10.08
C TYR A 1153 -75.62 15.93 11.03
N GLU A 1154 -74.38 16.41 10.94
CA GLU A 1154 -73.33 16.08 11.91
C GLU A 1154 -72.56 17.32 12.30
N VAL A 1155 -72.09 17.34 13.55
CA VAL A 1155 -71.24 18.41 14.08
C VAL A 1155 -70.12 17.82 14.91
N THR A 1156 -68.91 18.33 14.71
CA THR A 1156 -67.72 17.93 15.47
C THR A 1156 -67.58 18.77 16.73
N PHE A 1157 -67.41 18.12 17.87
CA PHE A 1157 -67.14 18.74 19.16
C PHE A 1157 -65.68 18.53 19.57
N ASP A 1158 -64.87 19.58 19.45
CA ASP A 1158 -63.52 19.64 20.03
C ASP A 1158 -63.58 20.10 21.50
N ALA A 1159 -63.20 19.18 22.40
CA ALA A 1159 -63.12 19.36 23.84
C ALA A 1159 -61.67 19.49 24.35
N SER A 1160 -60.71 19.86 23.48
CA SER A 1160 -59.27 19.97 23.81
C SER A 1160 -58.99 20.85 25.02
N ARG A 1161 -59.82 21.87 25.26
CA ARG A 1161 -59.71 22.82 26.39
C ARG A 1161 -60.55 22.45 27.62
N LEU A 1162 -61.21 21.29 27.61
CA LEU A 1162 -62.07 20.81 28.71
C LEU A 1162 -61.36 19.73 29.53
N ALA A 1163 -61.79 19.51 30.78
CA ALA A 1163 -61.23 18.47 31.64
C ALA A 1163 -61.87 17.11 31.33
N SER A 1164 -61.14 16.00 31.51
CA SER A 1164 -61.72 14.66 31.37
C SER A 1164 -62.91 14.48 32.31
N GLY A 1165 -63.99 13.87 31.82
CA GLY A 1165 -65.22 13.75 32.58
C GLY A 1165 -66.44 13.50 31.70
N LEU A 1166 -67.59 13.44 32.38
CA LEU A 1166 -68.90 13.24 31.75
C LEU A 1166 -69.51 14.59 31.35
N TYR A 1167 -69.93 14.69 30.10
CA TYR A 1167 -70.67 15.81 29.55
C TYR A 1167 -72.02 15.34 29.02
N ILE A 1168 -72.97 16.26 28.90
CA ILE A 1168 -74.30 15.99 28.33
C ILE A 1168 -74.47 16.93 27.15
N TYR A 1169 -74.91 16.42 26.00
CA TYR A 1169 -75.33 17.26 24.89
C TYR A 1169 -76.83 17.12 24.66
N GLU A 1170 -77.48 18.22 24.30
CA GLU A 1170 -78.92 18.32 24.16
C GLU A 1170 -79.27 19.05 22.87
N ILE A 1171 -80.15 18.46 22.08
CA ILE A 1171 -80.75 19.07 20.90
C ILE A 1171 -82.17 19.55 21.23
N THR A 1172 -82.51 20.73 20.71
CA THR A 1172 -83.88 21.24 20.66
C THR A 1172 -84.19 21.66 19.22
N SER A 1173 -85.30 21.17 18.67
CA SER A 1173 -85.83 21.62 17.37
C SER A 1173 -87.35 21.53 17.36
N GLY A 1174 -88.04 22.67 17.24
CA GLY A 1174 -89.50 22.72 17.39
C GLY A 1174 -89.96 22.22 18.76
N SER A 1175 -90.80 21.18 18.79
CA SER A 1175 -91.24 20.51 20.01
C SER A 1175 -90.34 19.32 20.43
N TYR A 1176 -89.39 18.92 19.58
CA TYR A 1176 -88.47 17.82 19.86
C TYR A 1176 -87.32 18.29 20.75
N LYS A 1177 -87.10 17.56 21.84
CA LYS A 1177 -86.00 17.77 22.77
C LYS A 1177 -85.41 16.43 23.20
N ALA A 1178 -84.11 16.26 23.00
CA ALA A 1178 -83.42 15.02 23.36
C ALA A 1178 -82.01 15.31 23.87
N SER A 1179 -81.54 14.53 24.84
CA SER A 1179 -80.22 14.71 25.44
C SER A 1179 -79.51 13.37 25.59
N LYS A 1180 -78.19 13.36 25.39
CA LYS A 1180 -77.33 12.17 25.52
C LYS A 1180 -76.04 12.52 26.27
N LYS A 1181 -75.43 11.49 26.85
CA LYS A 1181 -74.20 11.60 27.65
C LYS A 1181 -72.98 11.27 26.79
N MET A 1182 -71.87 11.96 27.00
CA MET A 1182 -70.58 11.67 26.37
C MET A 1182 -69.44 11.75 27.38
N THR A 1183 -68.41 10.93 27.22
CA THR A 1183 -67.29 10.82 28.16
C THR A 1183 -66.00 11.25 27.47
N LEU A 1184 -65.40 12.34 27.95
CA LEU A 1184 -64.06 12.79 27.52
C LEU A 1184 -63.00 12.09 28.38
N ILE A 1185 -62.04 11.43 27.74
CA ILE A 1185 -60.83 10.88 28.37
C ILE A 1185 -59.64 11.67 27.81
N LYS A 1186 -58.72 12.12 28.67
CA LYS A 1186 -57.45 12.71 28.23
C LYS A 1186 -56.31 11.80 28.61
#